data_AF-A0A4R2RXH6-F1
#
_entry.id   AF-A0A4R2RXH6-F1
#
_cell.length_a   1.000
_cell.length_b   1.000
_cell.length_c   1.000
_cell.angle_alpha   90.00
_cell.angle_beta   90.00
_cell.angle_gamma   90.00
#
_symmetry.space_group_name_H-M   'P 1'
#
loop_
_entity.id
_entity.type
_entity.pdbx_description
1 polymer ?
#
loop_
_entity_poly.entity_id
_entity_poly.type
_entity_poly.pdbx_seq_one_letter_code
_entity_poly.pdbx_strand_id
1 'polypeptide(L)'
;MQVLLAAHAGFCFGVRRAIQQVEAELAHSGKVATYGPLIHNPQVIARLADQGVAIVDHLDMSTLGPVVIRSHGVGPAIYEQAAQHGVNLIDATCPFVANVQKAARDFTEQGYQVVIAGDADHPEVQGIVAWTGNRAIVVASGKEITGDKIQGKVALIAQTTLKEATFREVEAALRQLDVELIVKNTICSATAKRQEAAQQLVSQVEVMVVVGGRNSSNTRKLAQICVAAGLPTYHVEQAEELDPRWFKNVNQAGVTAGASTPHWIIEEVVQRMTEIQQEQELENNVPTEEAATEAAAPQVSEDANRELTMDDAEDDMGKSFEESLKNLKEGELVTGIVVKVRHDEILVDVGGKSEGVIPLREIAPVTPDSTEGLAKVGDEIKVVVLKAESEDGTLIVSRRRAIEREKIVHMEEAKEKGEILTGKVVAVVKGGLRVDVGLVGFVPASQIERGYVENMEKYIGQTLRMKVVEVDTRRNNVVLSQKAVLEEEHKQARGNTWGDLAEGQTRRGTVRRLTDFGAFVDLGGVDGLLHISEMSWGRIKHPSEVVKEGQELEVYVLKVDREKERVSLGLKQVLPNPWSLAVEKYPVGSVITVKVVRLTQFGAFAELEPGIDGLIHISQLANRRVNKPEDVVSVGQEVQVKVLEVRPEDQRISLSIRAIEEDANREEVTEYLEKQDNQENSEA
;
A
#
# COMPACT_ATOMS: atom_id res chain seq x y z
N MET A 1 28.51 1.11 -0.15
CA MET A 1 27.93 0.17 0.83
C MET A 1 26.42 0.04 0.56
N GLN A 2 25.89 -1.17 0.40
CA GLN A 2 24.46 -1.42 0.28
C GLN A 2 23.89 -1.76 1.66
N VAL A 3 22.86 -1.03 2.11
CA VAL A 3 22.16 -1.32 3.37
C VAL A 3 20.95 -2.21 3.08
N LEU A 4 20.91 -3.39 3.69
CA LEU A 4 19.84 -4.37 3.55
C LEU A 4 19.01 -4.43 4.84
N LEU A 5 17.71 -4.16 4.75
CA LEU A 5 16.79 -4.22 5.88
C LEU A 5 16.10 -5.59 5.97
N ALA A 6 16.05 -6.18 7.16
CA ALA A 6 15.32 -7.43 7.39
C ALA A 6 13.81 -7.24 7.14
N ALA A 7 13.17 -8.17 6.42
CA ALA A 7 11.77 -8.09 5.98
C ALA A 7 10.73 -7.96 7.11
N HIS A 8 11.10 -8.23 8.37
CA HIS A 8 10.23 -8.15 9.55
C HIS A 8 10.77 -7.19 10.63
N ALA A 9 11.62 -6.24 10.26
CA ALA A 9 12.18 -5.25 11.18
C ALA A 9 11.10 -4.29 11.74
N GLY A 10 11.17 -4.04 13.04
CA GLY A 10 10.37 -3.02 13.74
C GLY A 10 9.06 -3.53 14.35
N PHE A 11 8.15 -2.59 14.59
CA PHE A 11 6.90 -2.82 15.32
C PHE A 11 6.13 -4.04 14.84
N CYS A 12 5.73 -4.88 15.80
CA CYS A 12 4.79 -5.96 15.52
C CYS A 12 3.42 -5.40 15.12
N PHE A 13 2.63 -6.21 14.44
CA PHE A 13 1.28 -5.84 14.03
C PHE A 13 0.42 -5.30 15.20
N GLY A 14 0.47 -5.96 16.35
CA GLY A 14 -0.29 -5.55 17.55
C GLY A 14 0.13 -4.17 18.08
N VAL A 15 1.43 -3.90 18.13
CA VAL A 15 1.98 -2.61 18.56
C VAL A 15 1.63 -1.50 17.58
N ARG A 16 1.79 -1.76 16.27
CA ARG A 16 1.47 -0.78 15.22
C ARG A 16 0.00 -0.38 15.28
N ARG A 17 -0.90 -1.35 15.44
CA ARG A 17 -2.34 -1.12 15.61
C ARG A 17 -2.62 -0.27 16.85
N ALA A 18 -1.98 -0.58 17.97
CA ALA A 18 -2.19 0.18 19.21
C ALA A 18 -1.74 1.64 19.08
N ILE A 19 -0.59 1.89 18.46
CA ILE A 19 -0.12 3.27 18.23
C ILE A 19 -1.05 4.02 17.28
N GLN A 20 -1.46 3.39 16.17
CA GLN A 20 -2.39 4.00 15.22
C GLN A 20 -3.74 4.36 15.85
N GLN A 21 -4.25 3.52 16.77
CA GLN A 21 -5.47 3.82 17.51
C GLN A 21 -5.28 5.01 18.46
N VAL A 22 -4.16 5.08 19.19
CA VAL A 22 -3.84 6.24 20.04
C VAL A 22 -3.74 7.52 19.21
N GLU A 23 -3.02 7.49 18.09
CA GLU A 23 -2.83 8.65 17.21
C GLU A 23 -4.15 9.10 16.57
N ALA A 24 -4.99 8.16 16.13
CA ALA A 24 -6.31 8.46 15.61
C ALA A 24 -7.17 9.15 16.66
N GLU A 25 -7.24 8.60 17.87
CA GLU A 25 -8.04 9.19 18.95
C GLU A 25 -7.49 10.55 19.39
N LEU A 26 -6.18 10.72 19.40
CA LEU A 26 -5.55 11.99 19.70
C LEU A 26 -5.95 13.07 18.70
N ALA A 27 -6.04 12.73 17.41
CA ALA A 27 -6.53 13.64 16.38
C ALA A 27 -8.02 14.01 16.55
N HIS A 28 -8.84 13.15 17.17
CA HIS A 28 -10.27 13.40 17.37
C HIS A 28 -10.59 14.13 18.68
N SER A 29 -10.03 13.70 19.81
CA SER A 29 -10.38 14.18 21.15
C SER A 29 -9.39 15.20 21.72
N GLY A 30 -8.18 15.31 21.15
CA GLY A 30 -7.09 16.16 21.64
C GLY A 30 -6.47 15.73 22.97
N LYS A 31 -7.04 14.73 23.66
CA LYS A 31 -6.53 14.13 24.91
C LYS A 31 -6.86 12.64 24.93
N VAL A 32 -5.83 11.82 25.07
CA VAL A 32 -5.93 10.37 25.17
C VAL A 32 -5.12 9.91 26.37
N ALA A 33 -5.61 8.89 27.07
CA ALA A 33 -4.82 8.22 28.09
C ALA A 33 -4.57 6.76 27.71
N THR A 34 -3.46 6.18 28.13
CA THR A 34 -3.18 4.74 27.96
C THR A 34 -3.14 4.07 29.33
N TYR A 35 -3.78 2.90 29.43
CA TYR A 35 -3.71 2.08 30.64
C TYR A 35 -2.38 1.32 30.68
N GLY A 36 -1.44 1.85 31.47
CA GLY A 36 -0.03 1.49 31.48
C GLY A 36 0.72 1.92 30.21
N PRO A 37 2.04 1.65 30.13
CA PRO A 37 2.83 1.97 28.94
C PRO A 37 2.39 1.10 27.76
N LEU A 38 2.10 1.75 26.63
CA LEU A 38 1.65 1.07 25.40
C LEU A 38 2.71 0.09 24.89
N ILE A 39 3.98 0.49 24.98
CA ILE A 39 5.15 -0.32 24.68
C ILE A 39 6.32 0.01 25.61
N HIS A 40 7.25 -0.92 25.75
CA HIS A 40 8.48 -0.74 26.52
C HIS A 40 9.60 -0.11 25.67
N ASN A 41 9.35 1.08 25.12
CA ASN A 41 10.35 1.89 24.42
C ASN A 41 10.31 3.33 24.95
N PRO A 42 11.34 3.79 25.70
CA PRO A 42 11.36 5.12 26.32
C PRO A 42 11.17 6.26 25.32
N GLN A 43 11.74 6.16 24.11
CA GLN A 43 11.67 7.23 23.12
C GLN A 43 10.24 7.38 22.56
N VAL A 44 9.54 6.26 22.38
CA VAL A 44 8.15 6.27 21.92
C VAL A 44 7.22 6.76 23.03
N ILE A 45 7.48 6.37 24.28
CA ILE A 45 6.74 6.90 25.44
C ILE A 45 6.91 8.42 25.55
N ALA A 46 8.15 8.92 25.45
CA ALA A 46 8.43 10.35 25.50
C ALA A 46 7.70 11.12 24.40
N ARG A 47 7.78 10.63 23.14
CA ARG A 47 7.06 11.22 22.01
C ARG A 47 5.54 11.26 22.23
N LEU A 48 4.94 10.17 22.72
CA LEU A 48 3.50 10.13 22.99
C LEU A 48 3.12 11.10 24.13
N ALA A 49 3.97 11.21 25.16
CA ALA A 49 3.76 12.17 26.25
C ALA A 49 3.82 13.63 25.76
N ASP A 50 4.78 13.97 24.89
CA ASP A 50 4.89 15.30 24.27
C ASP A 50 3.68 15.64 23.40
N GLN A 51 3.05 14.63 22.80
CA GLN A 51 1.83 14.77 22.02
C GLN A 51 0.55 14.87 22.88
N GLY A 52 0.67 14.78 24.21
CA GLY A 52 -0.45 14.91 25.15
C GLY A 52 -1.11 13.59 25.57
N VAL A 53 -0.44 12.45 25.38
CA VAL A 53 -0.91 11.14 25.86
C VAL A 53 -0.47 10.91 27.30
N ALA A 54 -1.43 10.72 28.22
CA ALA A 54 -1.15 10.42 29.62
C ALA A 54 -1.09 8.91 29.87
N ILE A 55 -0.11 8.44 30.66
CA ILE A 55 -0.08 7.05 31.13
C ILE A 55 -0.77 6.99 32.49
N VAL A 56 -1.77 6.10 32.63
CA VAL A 56 -2.51 5.90 33.88
C VAL A 56 -2.42 4.44 34.32
N ASP A 57 -2.19 4.22 35.62
CA ASP A 57 -2.15 2.88 36.22
C ASP A 57 -3.45 2.52 36.97
N HIS A 58 -4.28 3.53 37.26
CA HIS A 58 -5.57 3.39 37.94
C HIS A 58 -6.69 4.07 37.14
N LEU A 59 -7.83 3.40 37.02
CA LEU A 59 -9.05 3.93 36.43
C LEU A 59 -9.81 4.78 37.46
N ASP A 60 -9.22 5.90 37.89
CA ASP A 60 -9.87 6.82 38.82
C ASP A 60 -10.20 8.17 38.15
N MET A 61 -11.48 8.56 38.27
CA MET A 61 -12.09 9.88 38.05
C MET A 61 -12.05 10.54 36.65
N SER A 62 -13.22 10.51 35.98
CA SER A 62 -14.02 11.65 35.44
C SER A 62 -13.37 12.88 34.76
N THR A 63 -12.09 12.86 34.40
CA THR A 63 -11.41 13.94 33.66
C THR A 63 -10.49 13.46 32.55
N LEU A 64 -10.33 12.15 32.40
CA LEU A 64 -9.53 11.54 31.34
C LEU A 64 -10.42 11.37 30.11
N GLY A 65 -9.90 11.75 28.94
CA GLY A 65 -10.50 11.43 27.66
C GLY A 65 -10.54 9.91 27.41
N PRO A 66 -10.73 9.45 26.16
CA PRO A 66 -10.69 8.03 25.84
C PRO A 66 -9.43 7.34 26.40
N VAL A 67 -9.60 6.18 27.02
CA VAL A 67 -8.52 5.37 27.60
C VAL A 67 -8.25 4.17 26.70
N VAL A 68 -7.04 4.08 26.17
CA VAL A 68 -6.61 2.98 25.29
C VAL A 68 -5.93 1.88 26.10
N ILE A 69 -6.38 0.63 25.92
CA ILE A 69 -5.73 -0.55 26.48
C ILE A 69 -4.53 -0.95 25.63
N ARG A 70 -3.38 -1.24 26.26
CA ARG A 70 -2.18 -1.73 25.59
C ARG A 70 -2.36 -3.08 24.87
N SER A 71 -1.45 -3.41 23.95
CA SER A 71 -1.51 -4.62 23.11
C SER A 71 -1.51 -5.96 23.86
N HIS A 72 -1.06 -5.99 25.11
CA HIS A 72 -1.06 -7.17 26.00
C HIS A 72 -2.42 -7.45 26.66
N GLY A 73 -3.39 -6.54 26.48
CA GLY A 73 -4.71 -6.63 27.07
C GLY A 73 -4.71 -6.48 28.59
N VAL A 74 -5.92 -6.56 29.14
CA VAL A 74 -6.22 -6.44 30.57
C VAL A 74 -7.24 -7.51 30.98
N GLY A 75 -7.39 -7.71 32.29
CA GLY A 75 -8.40 -8.61 32.83
C GLY A 75 -9.83 -8.06 32.73
N PRO A 76 -10.85 -8.92 32.89
CA PRO A 76 -12.27 -8.54 32.77
C PRO A 76 -12.70 -7.44 33.76
N ALA A 77 -12.13 -7.41 34.97
CA ALA A 77 -12.44 -6.41 35.99
C ALA A 77 -12.18 -4.96 35.52
N ILE A 78 -11.18 -4.74 34.67
CA ILE A 78 -10.86 -3.40 34.14
C ILE A 78 -11.94 -2.93 33.16
N TYR A 79 -12.50 -3.85 32.36
CA TYR A 79 -13.63 -3.54 31.47
C TYR A 79 -14.90 -3.22 32.28
N GLU A 80 -15.16 -3.99 33.34
CA GLU A 80 -16.30 -3.74 34.24
C GLU A 80 -16.17 -2.40 34.98
N GLN A 81 -14.97 -2.09 35.50
CA GLN A 81 -14.68 -0.81 36.13
C GLN A 81 -14.87 0.35 35.16
N ALA A 82 -14.39 0.24 33.93
CA ALA A 82 -14.57 1.28 32.92
C ALA A 82 -16.06 1.50 32.60
N ALA A 83 -16.84 0.44 32.46
CA ALA A 83 -18.29 0.52 32.24
C ALA A 83 -19.02 1.16 33.43
N GLN A 84 -18.63 0.83 34.67
CA GLN A 84 -19.21 1.43 35.88
C GLN A 84 -18.92 2.92 36.02
N HIS A 85 -17.73 3.37 35.60
CA HIS A 85 -17.30 4.76 35.70
C HIS A 85 -17.59 5.59 34.44
N GLY A 86 -18.24 5.01 33.43
CA GLY A 86 -18.58 5.70 32.17
C GLY A 86 -17.37 6.12 31.34
N VAL A 87 -16.23 5.43 31.48
CA VAL A 87 -15.00 5.73 30.76
C VAL A 87 -15.08 5.14 29.36
N ASN A 88 -14.82 5.95 28.33
CA ASN A 88 -14.71 5.45 26.96
C ASN A 88 -13.39 4.67 26.80
N LEU A 89 -13.50 3.35 26.78
CA LEU A 89 -12.36 2.44 26.75
C LEU A 89 -12.17 1.86 25.36
N ILE A 90 -10.97 2.01 24.81
CA ILE A 90 -10.62 1.61 23.47
C ILE A 90 -9.68 0.42 23.56
N ASP A 91 -10.15 -0.73 23.10
CA ASP A 91 -9.39 -1.97 23.17
C ASP A 91 -8.40 -2.10 21.99
N ALA A 92 -7.13 -1.82 22.28
CA ALA A 92 -6.02 -2.06 21.36
C ALA A 92 -5.28 -3.39 21.60
N THR A 93 -5.90 -4.33 22.32
CA THR A 93 -5.36 -5.68 22.54
C THR A 93 -5.05 -6.35 21.20
N CYS A 94 -3.88 -6.98 21.11
CA CYS A 94 -3.48 -7.73 19.93
C CYS A 94 -4.47 -8.89 19.68
N PRO A 95 -4.95 -9.12 18.44
CA PRO A 95 -5.90 -10.21 18.16
C PRO A 95 -5.39 -11.60 18.58
N PHE A 96 -4.08 -11.83 18.53
CA PHE A 96 -3.49 -13.07 19.04
C PHE A 96 -3.69 -13.21 20.54
N VAL A 97 -3.42 -12.15 21.31
CA VAL A 97 -3.60 -12.10 22.77
C VAL A 97 -5.09 -12.23 23.13
N ALA A 98 -5.97 -11.51 22.43
CA ALA A 98 -7.41 -11.60 22.62
C ALA A 98 -7.93 -13.04 22.39
N ASN A 99 -7.38 -13.74 21.38
CA ASN A 99 -7.70 -15.15 21.15
C ASN A 99 -7.21 -16.07 22.27
N VAL A 100 -6.05 -15.78 22.89
CA VAL A 100 -5.56 -16.55 24.05
C VAL A 100 -6.45 -16.31 25.26
N GLN A 101 -6.79 -15.05 25.55
CA GLN A 101 -7.69 -14.69 26.65
C GLN A 101 -9.07 -15.34 26.50
N LYS A 102 -9.64 -15.28 25.29
CA LYS A 102 -10.90 -15.97 24.97
C LYS A 102 -10.79 -17.47 25.15
N ALA A 103 -9.71 -18.09 24.65
CA ALA A 103 -9.49 -19.53 24.82
C ALA A 103 -9.38 -19.91 26.31
N ALA A 104 -8.66 -19.13 27.10
CA ALA A 104 -8.52 -19.36 28.54
C ALA A 104 -9.88 -19.28 29.25
N ARG A 105 -10.72 -18.30 28.89
CA ARG A 105 -12.09 -18.20 29.39
C ARG A 105 -12.93 -19.41 28.98
N ASP A 106 -12.97 -19.73 27.70
CA ASP A 106 -13.80 -20.82 27.15
C ASP A 106 -13.42 -22.18 27.76
N PHE A 107 -12.13 -22.46 27.96
CA PHE A 107 -11.67 -23.68 28.64
C PHE A 107 -12.07 -23.70 30.12
N THR A 108 -11.98 -22.55 30.78
CA THR A 108 -12.37 -22.40 32.19
C THR A 108 -13.89 -22.63 32.36
N GLU A 109 -14.72 -22.12 31.44
CA GLU A 109 -16.17 -22.33 31.42
C GLU A 109 -16.55 -23.79 31.16
N GLN A 110 -15.75 -24.50 30.35
CA GLN A 110 -15.91 -25.93 30.08
C GLN A 110 -15.40 -26.82 31.22
N GLY A 111 -14.87 -26.24 32.31
CA GLY A 111 -14.39 -26.96 33.48
C GLY A 111 -12.97 -27.53 33.34
N TYR A 112 -12.20 -27.09 32.34
CA TYR A 112 -10.78 -27.44 32.22
C TYR A 112 -9.94 -26.57 33.17
N GLN A 113 -8.95 -27.19 33.81
CA GLN A 113 -7.89 -26.51 34.52
C GLN A 113 -6.89 -25.93 33.50
N VAL A 114 -6.82 -24.61 33.40
CA VAL A 114 -5.95 -23.93 32.44
C VAL A 114 -4.52 -23.84 32.99
N VAL A 115 -3.57 -24.40 32.24
CA VAL A 115 -2.13 -24.26 32.48
C VAL A 115 -1.56 -23.34 31.41
N ILE A 116 -0.87 -22.28 31.85
CA ILE A 116 -0.25 -21.29 30.99
C ILE A 116 1.26 -21.49 31.03
N ALA A 117 1.85 -21.92 29.91
CA ALA A 117 3.29 -21.89 29.74
C ALA A 117 3.72 -20.43 29.50
N GLY A 118 4.48 -19.85 30.44
CA GLY A 118 4.81 -18.44 30.39
C GLY A 118 5.45 -17.91 31.66
N ASP A 119 5.74 -16.62 31.64
CA ASP A 119 6.24 -15.88 32.79
C ASP A 119 5.07 -15.25 33.56
N ALA A 120 4.97 -15.56 34.86
CA ALA A 120 3.90 -15.07 35.73
C ALA A 120 3.92 -13.55 35.92
N ASP A 121 5.10 -12.93 35.82
CA ASP A 121 5.27 -11.49 35.96
C ASP A 121 4.96 -10.74 34.65
N HIS A 122 4.72 -11.46 33.55
CA HIS A 122 4.48 -10.83 32.26
C HIS A 122 3.04 -10.27 32.17
N PRO A 123 2.87 -8.98 31.77
CA PRO A 123 1.58 -8.33 31.56
C PRO A 123 0.50 -9.14 30.83
N GLU A 124 0.90 -9.81 29.76
CA GLU A 124 0.00 -10.66 28.95
C GLU A 124 -0.55 -11.84 29.75
N VAL A 125 0.33 -12.50 30.52
CA VAL A 125 -0.02 -13.69 31.31
C VAL A 125 -0.93 -13.30 32.46
N GLN A 126 -0.65 -12.18 33.13
CA GLN A 126 -1.55 -11.62 34.15
C GLN A 126 -2.94 -11.34 33.59
N GLY A 127 -3.03 -10.79 32.38
CA GLY A 127 -4.28 -10.63 31.65
C GLY A 127 -5.01 -11.96 31.44
N ILE A 128 -4.31 -12.96 30.89
CA ILE A 128 -4.87 -14.30 30.64
C ILE A 128 -5.36 -14.96 31.94
N VAL A 129 -4.58 -14.91 33.02
CA VAL A 129 -4.94 -15.44 34.34
C VAL A 129 -6.23 -14.78 34.85
N ALA A 130 -6.35 -13.46 34.71
CA ALA A 130 -7.54 -12.73 35.13
C ALA A 130 -8.82 -13.19 34.38
N TRP A 131 -8.71 -13.54 33.09
CA TRP A 131 -9.83 -14.09 32.30
C TRP A 131 -10.28 -15.50 32.73
N THR A 132 -9.47 -16.20 33.54
CA THR A 132 -9.86 -17.49 34.15
C THR A 132 -10.49 -17.35 35.54
N GLY A 133 -10.67 -16.11 36.02
CA GLY A 133 -11.04 -15.84 37.41
C GLY A 133 -9.92 -16.17 38.39
N ASN A 134 -8.66 -15.96 37.98
CA ASN A 134 -7.44 -16.25 38.76
C ASN A 134 -7.26 -17.73 39.14
N ARG A 135 -7.79 -18.65 38.32
CA ARG A 135 -7.69 -20.11 38.55
C ARG A 135 -6.62 -20.79 37.71
N ALA A 136 -6.08 -20.11 36.70
CA ALA A 136 -5.02 -20.65 35.86
C ALA A 136 -3.70 -20.82 36.61
N ILE A 137 -2.96 -21.87 36.27
CA ILE A 137 -1.62 -22.14 36.80
C ILE A 137 -0.60 -21.69 35.75
N VAL A 138 0.33 -20.82 36.14
CA VAL A 138 1.44 -20.40 35.27
C VAL A 138 2.66 -21.26 35.57
N VAL A 139 3.31 -21.76 34.51
CA VAL A 139 4.56 -22.53 34.61
C VAL A 139 5.59 -21.95 33.65
N ALA A 140 6.78 -21.64 34.18
CA ALA A 140 7.88 -21.12 33.38
C ALA A 140 8.73 -22.25 32.76
N SER A 141 8.70 -23.44 33.37
CA SER A 141 9.46 -24.61 32.93
C SER A 141 8.73 -25.93 33.18
N GLY A 142 9.10 -26.98 32.45
CA GLY A 142 8.51 -28.32 32.62
C GLY A 142 8.75 -28.92 34.01
N LYS A 143 9.76 -28.41 34.75
CA LYS A 143 10.13 -28.86 36.10
C LYS A 143 9.18 -28.40 37.20
N GLU A 144 8.39 -27.36 36.94
CA GLU A 144 7.40 -26.83 37.91
C GLU A 144 6.10 -27.64 37.93
N ILE A 145 5.92 -28.54 36.95
CA ILE A 145 4.76 -29.41 36.85
C ILE A 145 4.89 -30.52 37.90
N THR A 146 3.93 -30.53 38.82
CA THR A 146 3.80 -31.54 39.88
C THR A 146 2.40 -32.14 39.83
N GLY A 147 2.31 -33.47 39.91
CA GLY A 147 1.04 -34.21 39.80
C GLY A 147 0.02 -33.91 40.91
N ASP A 148 0.47 -33.29 42.01
CA ASP A 148 -0.40 -32.87 43.11
C ASP A 148 -1.19 -31.59 42.79
N LYS A 149 -0.74 -30.79 41.82
CA LYS A 149 -1.35 -29.49 41.47
C LYS A 149 -2.22 -29.54 40.21
N ILE A 150 -1.98 -30.51 39.33
CA ILE A 150 -2.58 -30.59 37.99
C ILE A 150 -3.23 -31.96 37.83
N GLN A 151 -4.57 -31.99 37.82
CA GLN A 151 -5.34 -33.23 37.81
C GLN A 151 -6.63 -33.09 36.99
N GLY A 152 -7.12 -34.21 36.46
CA GLY A 152 -8.38 -34.25 35.73
C GLY A 152 -8.25 -33.67 34.32
N LYS A 153 -9.12 -32.71 33.98
CA LYS A 153 -9.18 -32.08 32.65
C LYS A 153 -8.28 -30.86 32.58
N VAL A 154 -7.27 -30.87 31.72
CA VAL A 154 -6.24 -29.84 31.67
C VAL A 154 -6.16 -29.23 30.27
N ALA A 155 -6.11 -27.90 30.19
CA ALA A 155 -5.90 -27.19 28.93
C ALA A 155 -4.56 -26.43 28.99
N LEU A 156 -3.63 -26.76 28.11
CA LEU A 156 -2.34 -26.09 27.98
C LEU A 156 -2.43 -24.97 26.92
N ILE A 157 -2.12 -23.75 27.33
CA ILE A 157 -1.94 -22.58 26.47
C ILE A 157 -0.57 -21.93 26.71
N ALA A 158 -0.11 -21.09 25.79
CA ALA A 158 1.19 -20.44 25.85
C ALA A 158 1.10 -18.91 25.82
N GLN A 159 2.02 -18.24 26.50
CA GLN A 159 2.32 -16.84 26.26
C GLN A 159 2.77 -16.64 24.81
N THR A 160 2.29 -15.58 24.14
CA THR A 160 2.53 -15.36 22.71
C THR A 160 4.01 -15.17 22.36
N THR A 161 4.83 -14.75 23.33
CA THR A 161 6.28 -14.55 23.20
C THR A 161 7.12 -15.72 23.73
N LEU A 162 6.50 -16.82 24.18
CA LEU A 162 7.22 -17.99 24.69
C LEU A 162 8.03 -18.68 23.57
N LYS A 163 9.13 -19.33 23.96
CA LYS A 163 9.92 -20.18 23.05
C LYS A 163 9.22 -21.52 22.83
N GLU A 164 9.20 -21.97 21.57
CA GLU A 164 8.64 -23.28 21.18
C GLU A 164 9.30 -24.45 21.95
N ALA A 165 10.61 -24.38 22.20
CA ALA A 165 11.33 -25.41 22.97
C ALA A 165 10.79 -25.55 24.40
N THR A 166 10.55 -24.42 25.07
CA THR A 166 9.99 -24.40 26.44
C THR A 166 8.55 -24.90 26.45
N PHE A 167 7.75 -24.53 25.44
CA PHE A 167 6.39 -25.05 25.32
C PHE A 167 6.34 -26.57 25.17
N ARG A 168 7.22 -27.15 24.33
CA ARG A 168 7.33 -28.60 24.16
C ARG A 168 7.79 -29.31 25.43
N GLU A 169 8.69 -28.69 26.20
CA GLU A 169 9.12 -29.23 27.50
C GLU A 169 7.94 -29.32 28.48
N VAL A 170 7.15 -28.26 28.58
CA VAL A 170 5.94 -28.20 29.42
C VAL A 170 4.88 -29.20 28.94
N GLU A 171 4.65 -29.29 27.63
CA GLU A 171 3.73 -30.26 27.04
C GLU A 171 4.15 -31.70 27.34
N ALA A 172 5.45 -32.02 27.18
CA ALA A 172 5.98 -33.34 27.46
C ALA A 172 5.81 -33.72 28.94
N ALA A 173 6.05 -32.78 29.86
CA ALA A 173 5.85 -32.99 31.28
C ALA A 173 4.36 -33.18 31.64
N LEU A 174 3.43 -32.45 31.02
CA LEU A 174 1.99 -32.65 31.24
C LEU A 174 1.49 -33.99 30.69
N ARG A 175 2.01 -34.45 29.55
CA ARG A 175 1.66 -35.77 28.99
C ARG A 175 2.15 -36.95 29.83
N GLN A 176 3.10 -36.73 30.74
CA GLN A 176 3.54 -37.75 31.70
C GLN A 176 2.59 -37.88 32.90
N LEU A 177 1.66 -36.94 33.09
CA LEU A 177 0.62 -37.02 34.10
C LEU A 177 -0.62 -37.74 33.56
N ASP A 178 -1.38 -38.38 34.45
CA ASP A 178 -2.65 -39.03 34.13
C ASP A 178 -3.79 -37.98 34.05
N VAL A 179 -3.78 -37.18 32.99
CA VAL A 179 -4.72 -36.06 32.77
C VAL A 179 -5.29 -36.05 31.35
N GLU A 180 -6.53 -35.59 31.20
CA GLU A 180 -7.13 -35.33 29.89
C GLU A 180 -6.60 -33.98 29.37
N LEU A 181 -5.50 -34.03 28.60
CA LEU A 181 -4.78 -32.85 28.14
C LEU A 181 -5.29 -32.36 26.77
N ILE A 182 -5.76 -31.12 26.72
CA ILE A 182 -5.97 -30.36 25.49
C ILE A 182 -4.81 -29.38 25.32
N VAL A 183 -4.09 -29.50 24.22
CA VAL A 183 -2.97 -28.60 23.91
C VAL A 183 -3.39 -27.61 22.84
N LYS A 184 -3.26 -26.32 23.13
CA LYS A 184 -3.45 -25.24 22.16
C LYS A 184 -2.22 -24.36 22.13
N ASN A 185 -1.37 -24.56 21.12
CA ASN A 185 -0.22 -23.70 20.92
C ASN A 185 -0.70 -22.30 20.47
N THR A 186 -0.51 -21.31 21.35
CA THR A 186 -0.91 -19.91 21.14
C THR A 186 0.30 -18.98 20.92
N ILE A 187 1.49 -19.53 20.65
CA ILE A 187 2.70 -18.75 20.38
C ILE A 187 2.53 -17.97 19.08
N CYS A 188 2.89 -16.68 19.11
CA CYS A 188 2.82 -15.84 17.93
C CYS A 188 4.05 -16.07 17.04
N SER A 189 3.83 -16.34 15.75
CA SER A 189 4.92 -16.54 14.78
C SER A 189 5.79 -15.29 14.55
N ALA A 190 5.36 -14.10 15.00
CA ALA A 190 6.04 -12.85 14.69
C ALA A 190 7.47 -12.78 15.25
N THR A 191 7.76 -13.42 16.38
CA THR A 191 9.12 -13.47 16.92
C THR A 191 9.99 -14.46 16.15
N ALA A 192 9.46 -15.63 15.81
CA ALA A 192 10.16 -16.64 15.01
C ALA A 192 10.51 -16.11 13.61
N LYS A 193 9.55 -15.51 12.90
CA LYS A 193 9.77 -14.90 11.59
C LYS A 193 10.83 -13.81 11.59
N ARG A 194 10.97 -13.03 12.68
CA ARG A 194 12.05 -12.04 12.81
C ARG A 194 13.42 -12.66 12.99
N GLN A 195 13.50 -13.73 13.77
CA GLN A 195 14.75 -14.47 13.96
C GLN A 195 15.18 -15.14 12.66
N GLU A 196 14.24 -15.75 11.93
CA GLU A 196 14.47 -16.34 10.62
C GLU A 196 14.92 -15.29 9.59
N ALA A 197 14.24 -14.14 9.52
CA ALA A 197 14.64 -13.04 8.65
C ALA A 197 16.03 -12.49 9.00
N ALA A 198 16.38 -12.39 10.28
CA ALA A 198 17.72 -12.01 10.70
C ALA A 198 18.77 -13.06 10.29
N GLN A 199 18.47 -14.35 10.42
CA GLN A 199 19.36 -15.44 9.99
C GLN A 199 19.54 -15.49 8.47
N GLN A 200 18.50 -15.24 7.69
CA GLN A 200 18.59 -15.16 6.22
C GLN A 200 19.40 -13.94 5.76
N LEU A 201 19.35 -12.85 6.53
CA LEU A 201 20.10 -11.63 6.22
C LEU A 201 21.60 -11.81 6.51
N VAL A 202 21.94 -12.56 7.56
CA VAL A 202 23.33 -12.87 7.94
C VAL A 202 24.13 -13.50 6.79
N SER A 203 23.52 -14.31 5.92
CA SER A 203 24.26 -14.90 4.79
C SER A 203 24.54 -13.93 3.63
N GLN A 204 24.02 -12.70 3.70
CA GLN A 204 24.06 -11.71 2.62
C GLN A 204 24.76 -10.41 3.04
N VAL A 205 25.30 -10.32 4.25
CA VAL A 205 25.88 -9.08 4.79
C VAL A 205 27.18 -9.37 5.52
N GLU A 206 28.07 -8.40 5.54
CA GLU A 206 29.38 -8.48 6.20
C GLU A 206 29.36 -7.90 7.61
N VAL A 207 28.40 -6.99 7.88
CA VAL A 207 28.16 -6.37 9.19
C VAL A 207 26.66 -6.35 9.48
N MET A 208 26.27 -6.56 10.73
CA MET A 208 24.88 -6.53 11.17
C MET A 208 24.67 -5.46 12.25
N VAL A 209 23.66 -4.61 12.07
CA VAL A 209 23.21 -3.62 13.04
C VAL A 209 21.85 -4.04 13.58
N VAL A 210 21.74 -4.16 14.91
CA VAL A 210 20.53 -4.56 15.61
C VAL A 210 19.99 -3.37 16.39
N VAL A 211 18.84 -2.86 15.95
CA VAL A 211 18.24 -1.64 16.50
C VAL A 211 17.17 -1.96 17.53
N GLY A 212 17.32 -1.42 18.74
CA GLY A 212 16.27 -1.40 19.77
C GLY A 212 16.82 -1.40 21.18
N GLY A 213 15.95 -1.30 22.19
CA GLY A 213 16.38 -1.17 23.58
C GLY A 213 17.22 -2.35 24.10
N ARG A 214 18.29 -2.06 24.84
CA ARG A 214 19.16 -3.05 25.53
C ARG A 214 18.40 -3.84 26.59
N ASN A 215 17.32 -3.28 27.12
CA ASN A 215 16.43 -3.96 28.06
C ASN A 215 15.45 -4.93 27.40
N SER A 216 15.33 -4.98 26.06
CA SER A 216 14.46 -5.92 25.36
C SER A 216 15.09 -7.31 25.24
N SER A 217 14.46 -8.32 25.86
CA SER A 217 14.89 -9.73 25.75
C SER A 217 14.90 -10.22 24.29
N ASN A 218 13.91 -9.81 23.49
CA ASN A 218 13.81 -10.16 22.07
C ASN A 218 14.92 -9.51 21.24
N THR A 219 15.25 -8.25 21.50
CA THR A 219 16.32 -7.52 20.77
C THR A 219 17.69 -8.10 21.10
N ARG A 220 17.97 -8.36 22.39
CA ARG A 220 19.18 -9.06 22.82
C ARG A 220 19.32 -10.43 22.16
N LYS A 221 18.21 -11.16 22.01
CA LYS A 221 18.24 -12.46 21.35
C LYS A 221 18.55 -12.38 19.85
N LEU A 222 18.01 -11.38 19.15
CA LEU A 222 18.35 -11.12 17.75
C LEU A 222 19.84 -10.82 17.60
N ALA A 223 20.40 -9.97 18.47
CA ALA A 223 21.84 -9.71 18.48
C ALA A 223 22.66 -10.97 18.72
N GLN A 224 22.29 -11.80 19.70
CA GLN A 224 22.97 -13.07 19.96
C GLN A 224 22.92 -14.04 18.77
N ILE A 225 21.80 -14.09 18.03
CA ILE A 225 21.68 -14.96 16.85
C ILE A 225 22.63 -14.50 15.75
N CYS A 226 22.77 -13.19 15.54
CA CYS A 226 23.67 -12.64 14.53
C CYS A 226 25.15 -12.85 14.93
N VAL A 227 25.49 -12.64 16.21
CA VAL A 227 26.83 -12.91 16.74
C VAL A 227 27.19 -14.40 16.63
N ALA A 228 26.25 -15.29 16.96
CA ALA A 228 26.47 -16.74 16.90
C ALA A 228 26.73 -17.24 15.47
N ALA A 229 26.30 -16.49 14.45
CA ALA A 229 26.55 -16.81 13.07
C ALA A 229 27.92 -16.29 12.55
N GLY A 230 28.72 -15.65 13.41
CA GLY A 230 30.08 -15.24 13.09
C GLY A 230 30.21 -13.86 12.44
N LEU A 231 29.13 -13.06 12.39
CA LEU A 231 29.19 -11.70 11.85
C LEU A 231 29.48 -10.64 12.93
N PRO A 232 30.30 -9.63 12.62
CA PRO A 232 30.37 -8.39 13.40
C PRO A 232 28.95 -7.81 13.58
N THR A 233 28.46 -7.84 14.81
CA THR A 233 27.10 -7.42 15.14
C THR A 233 27.15 -6.29 16.17
N TYR A 234 26.50 -5.17 15.87
CA TYR A 234 26.44 -4.00 16.73
C TYR A 234 25.00 -3.75 17.18
N HIS A 235 24.79 -3.66 18.49
CA HIS A 235 23.49 -3.36 19.07
C HIS A 235 23.44 -1.87 19.41
N VAL A 236 22.57 -1.12 18.72
CA VAL A 236 22.37 0.32 18.90
C VAL A 236 20.93 0.64 19.33
N GLU A 237 20.75 1.65 20.18
CA GLU A 237 19.42 2.20 20.50
C GLU A 237 19.06 3.42 19.64
N GLN A 238 20.05 4.18 19.19
CA GLN A 238 19.91 5.44 18.45
C GLN A 238 20.94 5.52 17.30
N ALA A 239 20.69 6.40 16.34
CA ALA A 239 21.58 6.59 15.18
C ALA A 239 22.95 7.15 15.58
N GLU A 240 23.03 7.92 16.66
CA GLU A 240 24.27 8.53 17.17
C GLU A 240 25.24 7.50 17.77
N GLU A 241 24.76 6.31 18.13
CA GLU A 241 25.60 5.21 18.61
C GLU A 241 26.37 4.52 17.47
N LEU A 242 26.07 4.82 16.20
CA LEU A 242 26.76 4.26 15.05
C LEU A 242 28.19 4.83 14.94
N ASP A 243 29.18 3.94 15.04
CA ASP A 243 30.57 4.29 14.79
C ASP A 243 30.92 4.13 13.30
N PRO A 244 31.41 5.18 12.62
CA PRO A 244 31.84 5.10 11.22
C PRO A 244 32.87 3.99 10.95
N ARG A 245 33.70 3.65 11.96
CA ARG A 245 34.76 2.64 11.82
C ARG A 245 34.22 1.23 11.60
N TRP A 246 32.97 0.95 11.99
CA TRP A 246 32.34 -0.36 11.80
C TRP A 246 32.06 -0.69 10.34
N PHE A 247 31.98 0.32 9.49
CA PHE A 247 31.58 0.20 8.08
C PHE A 247 32.74 0.35 7.09
N LYS A 248 33.98 0.47 7.60
CA LYS A 248 35.16 0.64 6.76
C LYS A 248 35.40 -0.62 5.92
N ASN A 249 35.47 -0.45 4.60
CA ASN A 249 35.63 -1.54 3.60
C ASN A 249 34.47 -2.56 3.58
N VAL A 250 33.28 -2.15 4.04
CA VAL A 250 32.08 -3.01 4.03
C VAL A 250 31.24 -2.73 2.79
N ASN A 251 30.99 -3.76 2.00
CA ASN A 251 30.15 -3.67 0.81
C ASN A 251 28.67 -3.80 1.16
N GLN A 252 28.32 -4.68 2.10
CA GLN A 252 26.93 -4.99 2.45
C GLN A 252 26.74 -4.96 3.97
N ALA A 253 25.86 -4.09 4.44
CA ALA A 253 25.50 -3.98 5.85
C ALA A 253 24.03 -4.32 6.06
N GLY A 254 23.74 -5.17 7.03
CA GLY A 254 22.40 -5.58 7.41
C GLY A 254 21.86 -4.75 8.56
N VAL A 255 20.57 -4.42 8.53
CA VAL A 255 19.85 -3.80 9.64
C VAL A 255 18.66 -4.68 10.02
N THR A 256 18.56 -5.00 11.31
CA THR A 256 17.39 -5.64 11.90
C THR A 256 16.93 -4.87 13.13
N ALA A 257 15.69 -5.06 13.56
CA ALA A 257 15.14 -4.33 14.68
C ALA A 257 14.19 -5.16 15.53
N GLY A 258 14.15 -4.84 16.82
CA GLY A 258 13.26 -5.46 17.79
C GLY A 258 11.77 -5.16 17.52
N ALA A 259 10.90 -5.97 18.13
CA ALA A 259 9.44 -5.83 17.98
C ALA A 259 8.85 -4.55 18.58
N SER A 260 9.63 -3.85 19.42
CA SER A 260 9.27 -2.57 20.07
C SER A 260 10.05 -1.39 19.51
N THR A 261 10.76 -1.59 18.38
CA THR A 261 11.49 -0.52 17.71
C THR A 261 10.62 0.10 16.61
N PRO A 262 10.36 1.41 16.65
CA PRO A 262 9.61 2.12 15.61
C PRO A 262 10.35 2.19 14.27
N HIS A 263 9.59 2.46 13.20
CA HIS A 263 10.15 2.59 11.85
C HIS A 263 11.05 3.81 11.70
N TRP A 264 10.72 4.95 12.30
CA TRP A 264 11.53 6.17 12.18
C TRP A 264 12.94 6.01 12.78
N ILE A 265 13.11 5.30 13.90
CA ILE A 265 14.46 5.01 14.44
C ILE A 265 15.25 4.12 13.45
N ILE A 266 14.57 3.18 12.79
CA ILE A 266 15.21 2.33 11.78
C ILE A 266 15.63 3.18 10.58
N GLU A 267 14.77 4.10 10.13
CA GLU A 267 15.05 5.04 9.04
C GLU A 267 16.21 5.97 9.40
N GLU A 268 16.24 6.53 10.62
CA GLU A 268 17.35 7.37 11.12
C GLU A 268 18.68 6.61 11.13
N VAL A 269 18.69 5.37 11.61
CA VAL A 269 19.88 4.50 11.59
C VAL A 269 20.32 4.22 10.15
N VAL A 270 19.40 3.87 9.25
CA VAL A 270 19.71 3.61 7.84
C VAL A 270 20.21 4.87 7.13
N GLN A 271 19.62 6.03 7.42
CA GLN A 271 20.05 7.31 6.89
C GLN A 271 21.46 7.65 7.38
N ARG A 272 21.73 7.53 8.68
CA ARG A 272 23.07 7.77 9.23
C ARG A 272 24.12 6.81 8.65
N MET A 273 23.77 5.55 8.42
CA MET A 273 24.66 4.60 7.72
C MET A 273 24.96 5.04 6.28
N THR A 274 23.99 5.64 5.60
CA THR A 274 24.16 6.19 4.24
C THR A 274 25.03 7.44 4.25
N GLU A 275 24.88 8.31 5.25
CA GLU A 275 25.74 9.49 5.45
C GLU A 275 27.19 9.09 5.74
N ILE A 276 27.41 8.11 6.62
CA ILE A 276 28.74 7.55 6.91
C ILE A 276 29.41 7.03 5.64
N GLN A 277 28.64 6.40 4.74
CA GLN A 277 29.18 5.97 3.45
C GLN A 277 29.62 7.17 2.59
N GLN A 278 28.81 8.22 2.50
CA GLN A 278 29.16 9.42 1.73
C GLN A 278 30.41 10.10 2.31
N GLU A 279 30.52 10.19 3.63
CA GLU A 279 31.71 10.69 4.34
C GLU A 279 32.96 9.87 3.98
N GLN A 280 32.86 8.53 3.95
CA GLN A 280 33.97 7.64 3.57
C GLN A 280 34.33 7.71 2.09
N GLU A 281 33.35 7.87 1.19
CA GLU A 281 33.60 8.08 -0.23
C GLU A 281 34.29 9.43 -0.48
N LEU A 282 33.95 10.47 0.27
CA LEU A 282 34.62 11.78 0.22
C LEU A 282 36.05 11.73 0.76
N GLU A 283 36.29 10.99 1.86
CA GLU A 283 37.65 10.77 2.41
C GLU A 283 38.53 9.91 1.51
N ASN A 284 37.97 8.89 0.85
CA ASN A 284 38.69 8.03 -0.09
C ASN A 284 38.94 8.69 -1.46
N ASN A 285 38.25 9.79 -1.77
CA ASN A 285 38.39 10.53 -3.02
C ASN A 285 39.25 11.81 -2.88
N VAL A 286 39.98 11.94 -1.77
CA VAL A 286 41.14 12.85 -1.70
C VAL A 286 42.23 12.25 -2.58
N PRO A 287 42.70 12.93 -3.64
CA PRO A 287 43.71 12.38 -4.53
C PRO A 287 45.02 12.22 -3.78
N THR A 288 45.39 10.99 -3.44
CA THR A 288 46.79 10.63 -3.21
C THR A 288 47.49 10.59 -4.56
N GLU A 289 48.58 11.36 -4.70
CA GLU A 289 49.35 11.60 -5.93
C GLU A 289 50.03 10.35 -6.56
N GLU A 290 49.68 9.13 -6.18
CA GLU A 290 50.41 7.92 -6.61
C GLU A 290 49.48 6.83 -7.15
N ALA A 291 48.79 7.10 -8.26
CA ALA A 291 48.26 6.04 -9.13
C ALA A 291 47.91 6.57 -10.53
N ALA A 292 48.87 7.21 -11.20
CA ALA A 292 48.75 7.59 -12.60
C ALA A 292 49.83 6.89 -13.44
N THR A 293 49.72 5.57 -13.59
CA THR A 293 50.30 4.83 -14.71
C THR A 293 49.69 3.43 -14.74
N GLU A 294 48.68 3.23 -15.60
CA GLU A 294 48.62 2.15 -16.58
C GLU A 294 47.18 2.02 -17.11
N ALA A 295 46.93 2.64 -18.26
CA ALA A 295 45.88 2.21 -19.16
C ALA A 295 46.29 2.46 -20.62
N ALA A 296 45.97 1.45 -21.43
CA ALA A 296 45.73 1.42 -22.87
C ALA A 296 46.91 1.10 -23.83
N ALA A 297 46.81 -0.08 -24.45
CA ALA A 297 46.75 -0.18 -25.91
C ALA A 297 45.92 -1.43 -26.36
N PRO A 298 45.27 -1.42 -27.55
CA PRO A 298 44.19 -2.34 -27.94
C PRO A 298 44.62 -3.40 -28.98
N GLN A 299 43.82 -4.44 -29.20
CA GLN A 299 43.88 -5.26 -30.42
C GLN A 299 42.50 -5.68 -30.96
N VAL A 300 42.51 -5.86 -32.28
CA VAL A 300 41.43 -5.93 -33.26
C VAL A 300 41.15 -7.39 -33.66
N SER A 301 40.00 -7.59 -34.32
CA SER A 301 39.37 -8.81 -34.87
C SER A 301 40.16 -9.69 -35.84
N GLU A 302 39.78 -10.97 -35.92
CA GLU A 302 39.52 -11.86 -37.11
C GLU A 302 39.27 -13.29 -36.53
N ASP A 303 38.35 -14.16 -36.95
CA ASP A 303 38.00 -14.61 -38.29
C ASP A 303 36.69 -15.42 -38.29
N ALA A 304 36.01 -15.42 -39.45
CA ALA A 304 34.89 -16.29 -39.79
C ALA A 304 35.20 -17.06 -41.08
N ASN A 305 35.08 -18.40 -41.06
CA ASN A 305 34.54 -19.29 -42.12
C ASN A 305 35.03 -20.73 -41.96
N ARG A 306 34.13 -21.74 -42.09
CA ARG A 306 33.95 -22.49 -43.35
C ARG A 306 32.84 -23.56 -43.28
N GLU A 307 32.28 -23.79 -44.46
CA GLU A 307 31.12 -24.60 -44.85
C GLU A 307 31.28 -26.13 -44.77
N LEU A 308 30.12 -26.79 -44.91
CA LEU A 308 29.81 -28.21 -45.03
C LEU A 308 30.51 -28.93 -46.19
N THR A 309 30.78 -30.23 -46.00
CA THR A 309 30.86 -31.24 -47.07
C THR A 309 30.18 -32.54 -46.63
N MET A 310 29.40 -33.14 -47.53
CA MET A 310 28.86 -34.49 -47.48
C MET A 310 29.91 -35.48 -48.00
N ASP A 311 30.13 -36.59 -47.28
CA ASP A 311 30.25 -37.96 -47.81
C ASP A 311 30.72 -38.87 -46.66
N ASP A 312 29.82 -39.75 -46.22
CA ASP A 312 30.13 -41.13 -45.80
C ASP A 312 28.79 -41.82 -45.57
N ALA A 313 28.18 -42.23 -46.68
CA ALA A 313 27.09 -43.18 -46.73
C ALA A 313 27.68 -44.59 -46.83
N GLU A 314 27.74 -45.32 -45.71
CA GLU A 314 27.72 -46.79 -45.65
C GLU A 314 27.72 -47.26 -44.18
N ASP A 315 26.62 -47.06 -43.43
CA ASP A 315 26.25 -47.95 -42.30
C ASP A 315 24.82 -47.76 -41.72
N ASP A 316 23.84 -47.32 -42.53
CA ASP A 316 22.53 -46.87 -41.99
C ASP A 316 21.29 -47.61 -42.54
N MET A 317 21.44 -48.90 -42.89
CA MET A 317 20.30 -49.71 -43.35
C MET A 317 19.94 -50.90 -42.46
N GLY A 318 20.65 -51.09 -41.34
CA GLY A 318 20.35 -52.11 -40.32
C GLY A 318 19.75 -51.55 -39.02
N LYS A 319 19.96 -50.28 -38.71
CA LYS A 319 19.47 -49.64 -37.45
C LYS A 319 18.06 -49.07 -37.56
N SER A 320 17.58 -48.81 -38.77
CA SER A 320 16.26 -48.22 -39.02
C SER A 320 15.09 -49.22 -38.92
N PHE A 321 15.35 -50.54 -38.86
CA PHE A 321 14.28 -51.54 -38.74
C PHE A 321 14.04 -52.03 -37.31
N GLU A 322 15.07 -52.02 -36.44
CA GLU A 322 14.93 -52.46 -35.03
C GLU A 322 14.44 -51.35 -34.08
N GLU A 323 14.59 -50.08 -34.41
CA GLU A 323 14.08 -48.96 -33.59
C GLU A 323 12.56 -48.73 -33.69
N SER A 324 11.84 -49.50 -34.53
CA SER A 324 10.38 -49.37 -34.69
C SER A 324 9.54 -50.27 -33.77
N LEU A 325 10.14 -51.06 -32.87
CA LEU A 325 9.40 -51.82 -31.86
C LEU A 325 9.24 -50.99 -30.57
N LYS A 326 8.35 -49.99 -30.59
CA LYS A 326 8.00 -49.18 -29.43
C LYS A 326 7.21 -50.01 -28.40
N ASN A 327 7.85 -50.34 -27.28
CA ASN A 327 7.15 -50.74 -26.06
C ASN A 327 6.61 -49.48 -25.36
N LEU A 328 5.30 -49.26 -25.49
CA LEU A 328 4.60 -48.12 -24.89
C LEU A 328 4.56 -48.24 -23.36
N LYS A 329 5.02 -47.22 -22.64
CA LYS A 329 5.05 -47.19 -21.16
C LYS A 329 3.81 -46.50 -20.58
N GLU A 330 3.42 -46.89 -19.36
CA GLU A 330 2.33 -46.22 -18.64
C GLU A 330 2.63 -44.72 -18.45
N GLY A 331 1.69 -43.86 -18.85
CA GLY A 331 1.83 -42.40 -18.81
C GLY A 331 2.43 -41.75 -20.06
N GLU A 332 2.77 -42.51 -21.10
CA GLU A 332 3.28 -42.01 -22.38
C GLU A 332 2.14 -41.44 -23.25
N LEU A 333 2.42 -40.34 -23.96
CA LEU A 333 1.47 -39.67 -24.86
C LEU A 333 1.65 -40.22 -26.27
N VAL A 334 0.57 -40.75 -26.82
CA VAL A 334 0.59 -41.53 -28.06
C VAL A 334 -0.51 -41.01 -28.97
N THR A 335 -0.18 -40.83 -30.23
CA THR A 335 -1.15 -40.54 -31.28
C THR A 335 -1.74 -41.86 -31.77
N GLY A 336 -3.06 -41.98 -31.73
CA GLY A 336 -3.72 -43.16 -32.27
C GLY A 336 -4.91 -42.83 -33.17
N ILE A 337 -5.19 -43.71 -34.13
CA ILE A 337 -6.25 -43.55 -35.12
C ILE A 337 -7.50 -44.29 -34.65
N VAL A 338 -8.66 -43.64 -34.69
CA VAL A 338 -9.94 -44.28 -34.35
C VAL A 338 -10.28 -45.35 -35.39
N VAL A 339 -10.19 -46.63 -34.99
CA VAL A 339 -10.53 -47.76 -35.86
C VAL A 339 -12.03 -48.04 -35.79
N LYS A 340 -12.65 -47.90 -34.61
CA LYS A 340 -14.06 -48.26 -34.43
C LYS A 340 -14.71 -47.48 -33.29
N VAL A 341 -15.88 -46.89 -33.56
CA VAL A 341 -16.71 -46.23 -32.55
C VAL A 341 -17.88 -47.17 -32.21
N ARG A 342 -18.03 -47.54 -30.94
CA ARG A 342 -19.19 -48.28 -30.41
C ARG A 342 -20.01 -47.37 -29.48
N HIS A 343 -21.21 -47.82 -29.11
CA HIS A 343 -22.15 -47.04 -28.29
C HIS A 343 -21.66 -46.74 -26.86
N ASP A 344 -20.58 -47.36 -26.38
CA ASP A 344 -20.04 -47.15 -25.02
C ASP A 344 -18.50 -46.99 -24.97
N GLU A 345 -17.79 -47.29 -26.07
CA GLU A 345 -16.33 -47.37 -26.14
C GLU A 345 -15.80 -47.02 -27.55
N ILE A 346 -14.63 -46.37 -27.62
CA ILE A 346 -13.92 -46.10 -28.87
C ILE A 346 -12.62 -46.90 -28.89
N LEU A 347 -12.42 -47.68 -29.95
CA LEU A 347 -11.20 -48.43 -30.24
C LEU A 347 -10.26 -47.56 -31.06
N VAL A 348 -9.06 -47.34 -30.54
CA VAL A 348 -8.01 -46.52 -31.14
C VAL A 348 -6.75 -47.35 -31.30
N ASP A 349 -6.21 -47.37 -32.51
CA ASP A 349 -4.91 -47.97 -32.79
C ASP A 349 -3.81 -47.00 -32.43
N VAL A 350 -3.03 -47.33 -31.40
CA VAL A 350 -1.94 -46.50 -30.86
C VAL A 350 -0.55 -46.93 -31.36
N GLY A 351 -0.47 -47.76 -32.41
CA GLY A 351 0.81 -48.18 -33.00
C GLY A 351 1.62 -49.17 -32.15
N GLY A 352 0.97 -49.83 -31.19
CA GLY A 352 1.55 -50.90 -30.36
C GLY A 352 1.03 -52.29 -30.76
N LYS A 353 1.42 -53.34 -30.02
CA LYS A 353 0.92 -54.72 -30.23
C LYS A 353 -0.58 -54.91 -29.92
N SER A 354 -1.24 -53.90 -29.33
CA SER A 354 -2.60 -53.98 -28.78
C SER A 354 -3.42 -52.74 -29.12
N GLU A 355 -4.74 -52.92 -29.29
CA GLU A 355 -5.71 -51.83 -29.48
C GLU A 355 -6.03 -51.12 -28.15
N GLY A 356 -6.17 -49.78 -28.20
CA GLY A 356 -6.52 -48.94 -27.07
C GLY A 356 -8.03 -48.70 -26.97
N VAL A 357 -8.61 -48.84 -25.78
CA VAL A 357 -10.03 -48.57 -25.51
C VAL A 357 -10.18 -47.25 -24.75
N ILE A 358 -10.98 -46.32 -25.31
CA ILE A 358 -11.40 -45.07 -24.66
C ILE A 358 -12.88 -45.18 -24.27
N PRO A 359 -13.23 -45.19 -22.97
CA PRO A 359 -14.63 -45.11 -22.52
C PRO A 359 -15.25 -43.74 -22.85
N LEU A 360 -16.54 -43.69 -23.20
CA LEU A 360 -17.24 -42.43 -23.55
C LEU A 360 -17.16 -41.35 -22.47
N ARG A 361 -17.04 -41.75 -21.20
CA ARG A 361 -16.90 -40.84 -20.04
C ARG A 361 -15.60 -40.03 -20.05
N GLU A 362 -14.62 -40.41 -20.87
CA GLU A 362 -13.31 -39.76 -20.94
C GLU A 362 -13.09 -38.89 -22.19
N ILE A 363 -14.13 -38.67 -23.00
CA ILE A 363 -14.03 -37.94 -24.28
C ILE A 363 -14.40 -36.46 -24.15
N ALA A 364 -15.30 -36.07 -23.24
CA ALA A 364 -15.72 -34.67 -23.07
C ALA A 364 -15.97 -34.29 -21.58
N PRO A 365 -15.67 -33.05 -21.17
CA PRO A 365 -15.88 -32.54 -19.81
C PRO A 365 -17.36 -32.26 -19.45
N VAL A 366 -18.28 -32.33 -20.39
CA VAL A 366 -19.74 -32.19 -20.19
C VAL A 366 -20.42 -33.36 -20.85
N THR A 367 -21.33 -34.04 -20.15
CA THR A 367 -22.14 -35.16 -20.66
C THR A 367 -22.96 -34.72 -21.87
N PRO A 368 -22.65 -35.16 -23.10
CA PRO A 368 -23.52 -34.94 -24.24
C PRO A 368 -24.52 -36.10 -24.33
N ASP A 369 -25.78 -35.78 -24.60
CA ASP A 369 -26.89 -36.74 -24.71
C ASP A 369 -26.82 -37.67 -25.94
N SER A 370 -25.78 -37.61 -26.79
CA SER A 370 -25.65 -38.46 -27.99
C SER A 370 -24.21 -38.54 -28.52
N THR A 371 -23.85 -39.70 -29.06
CA THR A 371 -22.51 -40.05 -29.60
C THR A 371 -22.24 -39.57 -31.03
N GLU A 372 -23.20 -38.98 -31.73
CA GLU A 372 -23.09 -38.67 -33.17
C GLU A 372 -22.36 -37.36 -33.52
N GLY A 373 -21.57 -36.81 -32.60
CA GLY A 373 -20.82 -35.56 -32.84
C GLY A 373 -19.40 -35.49 -32.29
N LEU A 374 -18.87 -36.55 -31.65
CA LEU A 374 -17.63 -36.48 -30.86
C LEU A 374 -16.38 -37.09 -31.52
N ALA A 375 -16.52 -38.05 -32.44
CA ALA A 375 -15.41 -38.62 -33.21
C ALA A 375 -15.93 -39.37 -34.43
N LYS A 376 -15.23 -39.29 -35.57
CA LYS A 376 -15.49 -40.11 -36.78
C LYS A 376 -14.46 -41.23 -36.86
N VAL A 377 -14.85 -42.37 -37.46
CA VAL A 377 -13.90 -43.45 -37.78
C VAL A 377 -12.81 -42.88 -38.70
N GLY A 378 -11.55 -43.00 -38.28
CA GLY A 378 -10.38 -42.42 -38.95
C GLY A 378 -9.84 -41.10 -38.36
N ASP A 379 -10.41 -40.58 -37.27
CA ASP A 379 -9.90 -39.38 -36.59
C ASP A 379 -8.60 -39.67 -35.81
N GLU A 380 -7.62 -38.77 -35.87
CA GLU A 380 -6.36 -38.87 -35.11
C GLU A 380 -6.55 -38.27 -33.71
N ILE A 381 -6.33 -39.09 -32.67
CA ILE A 381 -6.54 -38.68 -31.28
C ILE A 381 -5.25 -38.91 -30.48
N LYS A 382 -4.78 -37.86 -29.79
CA LYS A 382 -3.73 -37.97 -28.78
C LYS A 382 -4.32 -38.54 -27.48
N VAL A 383 -3.78 -39.65 -27.01
CA VAL A 383 -4.21 -40.33 -25.79
C VAL A 383 -3.04 -40.64 -24.87
N VAL A 384 -3.29 -40.70 -23.57
CA VAL A 384 -2.29 -41.12 -22.57
C VAL A 384 -2.61 -42.55 -22.12
N VAL A 385 -1.60 -43.42 -22.09
CA VAL A 385 -1.72 -44.81 -21.63
C VAL A 385 -1.93 -44.82 -20.12
N LEU A 386 -3.10 -45.27 -19.65
CA LEU A 386 -3.41 -45.37 -18.22
C LEU A 386 -2.93 -46.67 -17.59
N LYS A 387 -2.94 -47.75 -18.36
CA LYS A 387 -2.55 -49.08 -17.87
C LYS A 387 -2.00 -49.91 -19.02
N ALA A 388 -0.80 -50.45 -18.84
CA ALA A 388 -0.19 -51.37 -19.79
C ALA A 388 -0.61 -52.79 -19.39
N GLU A 389 -1.40 -53.44 -20.25
CA GLU A 389 -1.80 -54.86 -20.17
C GLU A 389 -2.77 -55.23 -19.01
N SER A 390 -4.04 -55.48 -19.36
CA SER A 390 -4.92 -56.36 -18.57
C SER A 390 -4.81 -57.79 -19.10
N GLU A 391 -5.32 -58.79 -18.36
CA GLU A 391 -5.27 -60.23 -18.73
C GLU A 391 -5.79 -60.54 -20.15
N ASP A 392 -6.58 -59.64 -20.74
CA ASP A 392 -7.17 -59.76 -22.07
C ASP A 392 -6.41 -59.04 -23.21
N GLY A 393 -5.22 -58.46 -22.95
CA GLY A 393 -4.38 -57.84 -23.99
C GLY A 393 -4.82 -56.45 -24.49
N THR A 394 -5.77 -55.79 -23.82
CA THR A 394 -6.28 -54.45 -24.16
C THR A 394 -5.60 -53.33 -23.37
N LEU A 395 -5.31 -52.20 -24.03
CA LEU A 395 -4.73 -50.97 -23.44
C LEU A 395 -5.85 -50.00 -23.05
N ILE A 396 -5.86 -49.49 -21.81
CA ILE A 396 -6.81 -48.43 -21.41
C ILE A 396 -6.13 -47.08 -21.62
N VAL A 397 -6.77 -46.20 -22.40
CA VAL A 397 -6.20 -44.93 -22.83
C VAL A 397 -7.18 -43.77 -22.58
N SER A 398 -6.66 -42.63 -22.11
CA SER A 398 -7.47 -41.46 -21.73
C SER A 398 -7.22 -40.25 -22.62
N ARG A 399 -8.28 -39.75 -23.26
CA ARG A 399 -8.26 -38.48 -24.03
C ARG A 399 -8.31 -37.25 -23.12
N ARG A 400 -9.08 -37.30 -22.03
CA ARG A 400 -9.25 -36.19 -21.07
C ARG A 400 -7.93 -35.74 -20.44
N ARG A 401 -7.11 -36.68 -19.94
CA ARG A 401 -5.81 -36.34 -19.33
C ARG A 401 -4.78 -35.82 -20.34
N ALA A 402 -4.88 -36.21 -21.61
CA ALA A 402 -4.03 -35.69 -22.69
C ALA A 402 -4.34 -34.20 -22.95
N ILE A 403 -5.63 -33.86 -23.09
CA ILE A 403 -6.09 -32.48 -23.30
C ILE A 403 -5.76 -31.60 -22.09
N GLU A 404 -5.94 -32.11 -20.86
CA GLU A 404 -5.59 -31.37 -19.64
C GLU A 404 -4.09 -31.06 -19.58
N ARG A 405 -3.20 -32.00 -19.93
CA ARG A 405 -1.75 -31.76 -19.96
C ARG A 405 -1.32 -30.80 -21.07
N GLU A 406 -1.85 -30.95 -22.28
CA GLU A 406 -1.53 -30.06 -23.41
C GLU A 406 -1.97 -28.62 -23.09
N LYS A 407 -3.13 -28.46 -22.44
CA LYS A 407 -3.58 -27.16 -21.93
C LYS A 407 -2.72 -26.65 -20.77
N ILE A 408 -2.23 -27.49 -19.85
CA ILE A 408 -1.31 -27.05 -18.79
C ILE A 408 -0.01 -26.51 -19.38
N VAL A 409 0.57 -27.22 -20.36
CA VAL A 409 1.78 -26.76 -21.07
C VAL A 409 1.51 -25.43 -21.79
N HIS A 410 0.37 -25.31 -22.48
CA HIS A 410 -0.04 -24.05 -23.10
C HIS A 410 -0.28 -22.92 -22.06
N MET A 411 -0.73 -23.24 -20.85
CA MET A 411 -0.95 -22.27 -19.77
C MET A 411 0.38 -21.86 -19.10
N GLU A 412 1.38 -22.73 -19.06
CA GLU A 412 2.75 -22.41 -18.65
C GLU A 412 3.42 -21.49 -19.69
N GLU A 413 3.28 -21.78 -20.98
CA GLU A 413 3.76 -20.88 -22.04
C GLU A 413 3.05 -19.52 -22.02
N ALA A 414 1.74 -19.50 -21.77
CA ALA A 414 0.96 -18.26 -21.62
C ALA A 414 1.40 -17.45 -20.39
N LYS A 415 1.87 -18.10 -19.31
CA LYS A 415 2.47 -17.43 -18.15
C LYS A 415 3.80 -16.78 -18.54
N GLU A 416 4.62 -17.47 -19.32
CA GLU A 416 5.95 -16.99 -19.73
C GLU A 416 5.85 -15.83 -20.75
N LYS A 417 4.91 -15.92 -21.70
CA LYS A 417 4.61 -14.87 -22.68
C LYS A 417 3.71 -13.76 -22.12
N GLY A 418 3.11 -13.99 -20.95
CA GLY A 418 2.21 -13.04 -20.28
C GLY A 418 0.93 -12.75 -21.04
N GLU A 419 0.36 -13.77 -21.69
CA GLU A 419 -0.83 -13.66 -22.54
C GLU A 419 -2.12 -13.41 -21.74
N ILE A 420 -3.05 -12.66 -22.33
CA ILE A 420 -4.33 -12.32 -21.72
C ILE A 420 -5.35 -13.41 -22.06
N LEU A 421 -5.83 -14.12 -21.05
CA LEU A 421 -6.86 -15.16 -21.21
C LEU A 421 -8.25 -14.61 -20.91
N THR A 422 -9.23 -14.99 -21.71
CA THR A 422 -10.65 -14.71 -21.44
C THR A 422 -11.30 -15.91 -20.76
N GLY A 423 -11.88 -15.69 -19.57
CA GLY A 423 -12.52 -16.76 -18.80
C GLY A 423 -13.90 -16.39 -18.27
N LYS A 424 -14.82 -17.35 -18.24
CA LYS A 424 -16.18 -17.15 -17.72
C LYS A 424 -16.24 -17.51 -16.23
N VAL A 425 -16.78 -16.63 -15.40
CA VAL A 425 -16.95 -16.90 -13.96
C VAL A 425 -18.04 -17.95 -13.77
N VAL A 426 -17.68 -19.08 -13.16
CA VAL A 426 -18.57 -20.22 -12.89
C VAL A 426 -19.22 -20.10 -11.52
N ALA A 427 -18.47 -19.71 -10.49
CA ALA A 427 -18.99 -19.65 -9.12
C ALA A 427 -18.18 -18.71 -8.22
N VAL A 428 -18.82 -18.16 -7.19
CA VAL A 428 -18.16 -17.41 -6.11
C VAL A 428 -17.84 -18.37 -4.96
N VAL A 429 -16.63 -18.29 -4.41
CA VAL A 429 -16.21 -19.06 -3.22
C VAL A 429 -15.74 -18.12 -2.12
N LYS A 430 -15.64 -18.60 -0.88
CA LYS A 430 -15.19 -17.81 0.28
C LYS A 430 -13.73 -17.37 0.09
N GLY A 431 -13.51 -16.21 -0.54
CA GLY A 431 -12.20 -15.62 -0.80
C GLY A 431 -11.88 -15.30 -2.28
N GLY A 432 -12.75 -15.61 -3.25
CA GLY A 432 -12.49 -15.34 -4.66
C GLY A 432 -13.53 -15.87 -5.65
N LEU A 433 -13.22 -15.75 -6.95
CA LEU A 433 -14.05 -16.24 -8.07
C LEU A 433 -13.43 -17.50 -8.68
N ARG A 434 -14.26 -18.51 -8.97
CA ARG A 434 -13.90 -19.62 -9.86
C ARG A 434 -14.23 -19.25 -11.29
N VAL A 435 -13.24 -19.34 -12.17
CA VAL A 435 -13.34 -18.95 -13.57
C VAL A 435 -12.95 -20.14 -14.45
N ASP A 436 -13.69 -20.37 -15.51
CA ASP A 436 -13.35 -21.34 -16.54
C ASP A 436 -12.63 -20.65 -17.70
N VAL A 437 -11.35 -20.97 -17.86
CA VAL A 437 -10.48 -20.56 -18.99
C VAL A 437 -10.07 -21.77 -19.84
N GLY A 438 -10.80 -22.89 -19.72
CA GLY A 438 -10.42 -24.20 -20.27
C GLY A 438 -9.79 -25.15 -19.24
N LEU A 439 -9.42 -24.62 -18.06
CA LEU A 439 -9.12 -25.30 -16.80
C LEU A 439 -9.79 -24.51 -15.67
N VAL A 440 -9.95 -25.12 -14.48
CA VAL A 440 -10.55 -24.44 -13.33
C VAL A 440 -9.56 -23.43 -12.76
N GLY A 441 -9.85 -22.16 -12.99
CA GLY A 441 -9.10 -21.02 -12.47
C GLY A 441 -9.67 -20.46 -11.16
N PHE A 442 -8.80 -19.93 -10.31
CA PHE A 442 -9.16 -19.22 -9.09
C PHE A 442 -8.61 -17.78 -9.14
N VAL A 443 -9.50 -16.80 -9.00
CA VAL A 443 -9.15 -15.37 -8.90
C VAL A 443 -9.39 -14.92 -7.46
N PRO A 444 -8.34 -14.55 -6.68
CA PRO A 444 -8.50 -14.00 -5.35
C PRO A 444 -9.29 -12.68 -5.37
N ALA A 445 -10.10 -12.41 -4.34
CA ALA A 445 -10.92 -11.19 -4.27
C ALA A 445 -10.11 -9.88 -4.40
N SER A 446 -8.86 -9.88 -3.92
CA SER A 446 -7.93 -8.74 -4.00
C SER A 446 -7.30 -8.50 -5.37
N GLN A 447 -7.53 -9.41 -6.33
CA GLN A 447 -6.94 -9.40 -7.67
C GLN A 447 -7.98 -9.18 -8.78
N ILE A 448 -9.23 -8.92 -8.41
CA ILE A 448 -10.35 -8.63 -9.33
C ILE A 448 -10.32 -7.16 -9.76
N GLU A 449 -10.22 -6.24 -8.79
CA GLU A 449 -10.28 -4.80 -9.04
C GLU A 449 -9.41 -4.01 -8.03
N ARG A 450 -9.13 -2.72 -8.29
CA ARG A 450 -8.27 -1.87 -7.44
C ARG A 450 -8.92 -1.47 -6.09
N GLY A 451 -10.21 -1.77 -5.88
CA GLY A 451 -10.99 -1.42 -4.67
C GLY A 451 -11.58 -2.61 -3.94
N TYR A 452 -12.23 -2.36 -2.80
CA TYR A 452 -12.98 -3.38 -2.07
C TYR A 452 -14.30 -3.69 -2.81
N VAL A 453 -14.46 -4.92 -3.29
CA VAL A 453 -15.70 -5.33 -3.97
C VAL A 453 -16.70 -5.77 -2.91
N GLU A 454 -17.69 -4.92 -2.61
CA GLU A 454 -18.73 -5.21 -1.62
C GLU A 454 -19.69 -6.33 -2.06
N ASN A 455 -19.85 -6.56 -3.37
CA ASN A 455 -20.80 -7.55 -3.92
C ASN A 455 -20.19 -8.38 -5.07
N MET A 456 -19.69 -9.57 -4.74
CA MET A 456 -19.05 -10.51 -5.69
C MET A 456 -20.05 -11.28 -6.57
N GLU A 457 -21.34 -11.25 -6.24
CA GLU A 457 -22.40 -11.99 -6.97
C GLU A 457 -22.69 -11.41 -8.37
N LYS A 458 -22.33 -10.15 -8.63
CA LYS A 458 -22.55 -9.49 -9.93
C LYS A 458 -21.69 -10.08 -11.07
N TYR A 459 -20.62 -10.78 -10.74
CA TYR A 459 -19.65 -11.30 -11.70
C TYR A 459 -19.95 -12.72 -12.17
N ILE A 460 -20.95 -13.39 -11.58
CA ILE A 460 -21.34 -14.76 -11.99
C ILE A 460 -21.81 -14.73 -13.45
N GLY A 461 -21.15 -15.52 -14.31
CA GLY A 461 -21.47 -15.61 -15.72
C GLY A 461 -20.85 -14.54 -16.63
N GLN A 462 -20.13 -13.54 -16.07
CA GLN A 462 -19.37 -12.57 -16.89
C GLN A 462 -18.07 -13.19 -17.42
N THR A 463 -17.65 -12.75 -18.60
CA THR A 463 -16.35 -13.08 -19.19
C THR A 463 -15.33 -12.02 -18.81
N LEU A 464 -14.32 -12.41 -18.05
CA LEU A 464 -13.27 -11.53 -17.55
C LEU A 464 -11.95 -11.83 -18.29
N ARG A 465 -11.19 -10.76 -18.57
CA ARG A 465 -9.83 -10.85 -19.13
C ARG A 465 -8.82 -10.91 -17.98
N MET A 466 -7.99 -11.94 -17.92
CA MET A 466 -7.10 -12.20 -16.79
C MET A 466 -5.80 -12.85 -17.23
N LYS A 467 -4.74 -12.54 -16.49
CA LYS A 467 -3.38 -13.08 -16.72
C LYS A 467 -3.09 -14.17 -15.71
N VAL A 468 -2.36 -15.18 -16.14
CA VAL A 468 -1.90 -16.28 -15.28
C VAL A 468 -0.83 -15.77 -14.34
N VAL A 469 -1.07 -15.85 -13.04
CA VAL A 469 -0.08 -15.53 -12.00
C VAL A 469 0.67 -16.80 -11.61
N GLU A 470 -0.06 -17.88 -11.39
CA GLU A 470 0.48 -19.13 -10.89
C GLU A 470 -0.25 -20.31 -11.54
N VAL A 471 0.50 -21.33 -11.94
CA VAL A 471 -0.04 -22.59 -12.47
C VAL A 471 0.35 -23.68 -11.48
N ASP A 472 -0.64 -24.33 -10.87
CA ASP A 472 -0.42 -25.49 -10.02
C ASP A 472 -0.59 -26.77 -10.86
N THR A 473 0.55 -27.33 -11.27
CA THR A 473 0.63 -28.56 -12.08
C THR A 473 0.20 -29.82 -11.32
N ARG A 474 0.05 -29.78 -9.99
CA ARG A 474 -0.38 -30.93 -9.18
C ARG A 474 -1.89 -31.02 -9.03
N ARG A 475 -2.58 -29.88 -9.02
CA ARG A 475 -4.03 -29.79 -8.81
C ARG A 475 -4.83 -29.36 -10.05
N ASN A 476 -4.17 -29.16 -11.18
CA ASN A 476 -4.75 -28.63 -12.43
C ASN A 476 -5.52 -27.32 -12.19
N ASN A 477 -5.02 -26.50 -11.26
CA ASN A 477 -5.62 -25.22 -10.90
C ASN A 477 -4.71 -24.08 -11.34
N VAL A 478 -5.32 -22.99 -11.81
CA VAL A 478 -4.58 -21.80 -12.26
C VAL A 478 -5.02 -20.61 -11.43
N VAL A 479 -4.08 -19.87 -10.85
CA VAL A 479 -4.37 -18.60 -10.16
C VAL A 479 -4.27 -17.48 -11.18
N LEU A 480 -5.37 -16.75 -11.34
CA LEU A 480 -5.55 -15.72 -12.37
C LEU A 480 -5.71 -14.35 -11.71
N SER A 481 -5.17 -13.30 -12.33
CA SER A 481 -5.33 -11.90 -11.87
C SER A 481 -5.85 -11.02 -12.99
N GLN A 482 -6.94 -10.31 -12.72
CA GLN A 482 -7.49 -9.29 -13.60
C GLN A 482 -6.74 -7.94 -13.43
N LYS A 483 -6.25 -7.66 -12.21
CA LYS A 483 -5.48 -6.45 -11.89
C LYS A 483 -4.23 -6.28 -12.76
N ALA A 484 -3.53 -7.37 -13.08
CA ALA A 484 -2.32 -7.33 -13.91
C ALA A 484 -2.59 -6.82 -15.33
N VAL A 485 -3.73 -7.21 -15.93
CA VAL A 485 -4.14 -6.78 -17.28
C VAL A 485 -4.50 -5.30 -17.28
N LEU A 486 -5.28 -4.86 -16.29
CA LEU A 486 -5.65 -3.45 -16.13
C LEU A 486 -4.43 -2.55 -15.87
N GLU A 487 -3.41 -3.05 -15.16
CA GLU A 487 -2.17 -2.32 -14.94
C GLU A 487 -1.32 -2.18 -16.20
N GLU A 488 -1.31 -3.20 -17.06
CA GLU A 488 -0.54 -3.20 -18.30
C GLU A 488 -1.18 -2.32 -19.37
N GLU A 489 -2.51 -2.36 -19.53
CA GLU A 489 -3.25 -1.39 -20.37
C GLU A 489 -3.05 0.05 -19.88
N HIS A 490 -3.04 0.26 -18.57
CA HIS A 490 -2.79 1.59 -17.99
C HIS A 490 -1.32 2.02 -18.12
N LYS A 491 -0.35 1.09 -18.15
CA LYS A 491 1.06 1.37 -18.46
C LYS A 491 1.26 1.73 -19.94
N GLN A 492 0.55 1.05 -20.85
CA GLN A 492 0.59 1.38 -22.27
C GLN A 492 -0.10 2.71 -22.56
N ALA A 493 -1.28 2.96 -21.95
CA ALA A 493 -1.94 4.26 -22.00
C ALA A 493 -1.07 5.37 -21.38
N ARG A 494 -0.34 5.07 -20.29
CA ARG A 494 0.67 5.97 -19.69
C ARG A 494 1.80 6.29 -20.66
N GLY A 495 2.40 5.28 -21.29
CA GLY A 495 3.50 5.46 -22.23
C GLY A 495 3.10 6.35 -23.41
N ASN A 496 1.94 6.08 -24.01
CA ASN A 496 1.41 6.89 -25.11
C ASN A 496 1.07 8.32 -24.65
N THR A 497 0.42 8.46 -23.49
CA THR A 497 0.04 9.77 -22.94
C THR A 497 1.25 10.61 -22.54
N TRP A 498 2.35 10.01 -22.07
CA TRP A 498 3.59 10.72 -21.73
C TRP A 498 4.39 11.15 -22.97
N GLY A 499 4.33 10.36 -24.05
CA GLY A 499 4.92 10.73 -25.35
C GLY A 499 4.23 11.94 -25.99
N ASP A 500 2.91 12.04 -25.84
CA ASP A 500 2.11 13.13 -26.39
C ASP A 500 1.97 14.35 -25.45
N LEU A 501 2.48 14.27 -24.21
CA LEU A 501 2.36 15.35 -23.24
C LEU A 501 3.42 16.44 -23.49
N ALA A 502 2.96 17.58 -24.01
CA ALA A 502 3.76 18.80 -24.15
C ALA A 502 3.27 19.89 -23.17
N GLU A 503 4.21 20.67 -22.66
CA GLU A 503 3.90 21.87 -21.87
C GLU A 503 3.09 22.85 -22.72
N GLY A 504 1.97 23.34 -22.20
CA GLY A 504 1.09 24.26 -22.91
C GLY A 504 -0.15 23.65 -23.59
N GLN A 505 -0.39 22.34 -23.44
CA GLN A 505 -1.58 21.69 -23.97
C GLN A 505 -2.78 21.80 -23.00
N THR A 506 -3.98 22.03 -23.54
CA THR A 506 -5.23 21.88 -22.77
C THR A 506 -5.73 20.45 -22.93
N ARG A 507 -6.04 19.78 -21.82
CA ARG A 507 -6.49 18.38 -21.81
C ARG A 507 -7.64 18.18 -20.85
N ARG A 508 -8.55 17.28 -21.20
CA ARG A 508 -9.63 16.85 -20.31
C ARG A 508 -9.07 15.84 -19.31
N GLY A 509 -9.37 16.03 -18.04
CA GLY A 509 -8.99 15.11 -16.98
C GLY A 509 -10.07 14.98 -15.92
N THR A 510 -10.05 13.87 -15.19
CA THR A 510 -11.05 13.52 -14.18
C THR A 510 -10.48 13.64 -12.78
N VAL A 511 -11.15 14.35 -11.89
CA VAL A 511 -10.69 14.50 -10.50
C VAL A 511 -10.76 13.16 -9.78
N ARG A 512 -9.61 12.66 -9.32
CA ARG A 512 -9.49 11.37 -8.63
C ARG A 512 -9.56 11.50 -7.11
N ARG A 513 -8.92 12.54 -6.56
CA ARG A 513 -8.91 12.83 -5.11
C ARG A 513 -8.75 14.32 -4.85
N LEU A 514 -9.39 14.80 -3.78
CA LEU A 514 -9.26 16.16 -3.28
C LEU A 514 -8.37 16.17 -2.02
N THR A 515 -7.47 17.15 -1.90
CA THR A 515 -6.69 17.42 -0.68
C THR A 515 -6.76 18.90 -0.32
N ASP A 516 -6.38 19.27 0.91
CA ASP A 516 -6.51 20.67 1.38
C ASP A 516 -5.69 21.69 0.57
N PHE A 517 -4.65 21.24 -0.15
CA PHE A 517 -3.76 22.08 -0.95
C PHE A 517 -3.97 21.94 -2.47
N GLY A 518 -4.86 21.05 -2.94
CA GLY A 518 -5.11 20.87 -4.37
C GLY A 518 -6.02 19.71 -4.73
N ALA A 519 -6.23 19.51 -6.04
CA ALA A 519 -6.96 18.38 -6.59
C ALA A 519 -6.02 17.54 -7.46
N PHE A 520 -6.09 16.23 -7.34
CA PHE A 520 -5.39 15.33 -8.26
C PHE A 520 -6.33 14.96 -9.39
N VAL A 521 -5.92 15.27 -10.61
CA VAL A 521 -6.70 15.08 -11.83
C VAL A 521 -5.98 14.04 -12.68
N ASP A 522 -6.70 12.98 -13.05
CA ASP A 522 -6.22 11.95 -13.97
C ASP A 522 -6.41 12.41 -15.41
N LEU A 523 -5.32 12.50 -16.18
CA LEU A 523 -5.32 12.93 -17.58
C LEU A 523 -5.36 11.77 -18.59
N GLY A 524 -5.81 10.60 -18.15
CA GLY A 524 -5.82 9.38 -18.96
C GLY A 524 -4.57 8.54 -18.75
N GLY A 525 -4.13 8.42 -17.50
CA GLY A 525 -3.01 7.55 -17.10
C GLY A 525 -1.95 8.25 -16.26
N VAL A 526 -1.91 9.58 -16.33
CA VAL A 526 -0.95 10.46 -15.66
C VAL A 526 -1.68 11.28 -14.59
N ASP A 527 -1.16 11.24 -13.37
CA ASP A 527 -1.73 12.01 -12.26
C ASP A 527 -1.15 13.44 -12.27
N GLY A 528 -2.01 14.42 -12.55
CA GLY A 528 -1.69 15.84 -12.48
C GLY A 528 -2.13 16.47 -11.16
N LEU A 529 -1.32 17.37 -10.61
CA LEU A 529 -1.64 18.16 -9.42
C LEU A 529 -2.14 19.54 -9.85
N LEU A 530 -3.39 19.83 -9.51
CA LEU A 530 -4.00 21.15 -9.63
C LEU A 530 -3.93 21.85 -8.27
N HIS A 531 -3.12 22.89 -8.14
CA HIS A 531 -2.97 23.61 -6.88
C HIS A 531 -4.19 24.50 -6.60
N ILE A 532 -4.56 24.72 -5.33
CA ILE A 532 -5.68 25.63 -4.97
C ILE A 532 -5.52 27.03 -5.57
N SER A 533 -4.27 27.50 -5.69
CA SER A 533 -3.93 28.79 -6.29
C SER A 533 -4.12 28.82 -7.81
N GLU A 534 -4.33 27.69 -8.47
CA GLU A 534 -4.48 27.56 -9.92
C GLU A 534 -5.92 27.20 -10.34
N MET A 535 -6.84 27.05 -9.36
CA MET A 535 -8.24 26.67 -9.59
C MET A 535 -9.16 27.85 -9.91
N SER A 536 -8.89 29.04 -9.38
CA SER A 536 -9.70 30.25 -9.62
C SER A 536 -8.88 31.52 -9.37
N TRP A 537 -9.36 32.64 -9.90
CA TRP A 537 -8.79 33.98 -9.71
C TRP A 537 -9.05 34.55 -8.30
N GLY A 538 -10.00 33.99 -7.55
CA GLY A 538 -10.33 34.39 -6.17
C GLY A 538 -9.66 33.54 -5.08
N ARG A 539 -9.69 34.01 -3.82
CA ARG A 539 -9.23 33.23 -2.65
C ARG A 539 -10.24 32.14 -2.30
N ILE A 540 -9.88 30.89 -2.57
CA ILE A 540 -10.66 29.71 -2.17
C ILE A 540 -10.04 29.12 -0.91
N LYS A 541 -10.87 28.79 0.10
CA LYS A 541 -10.42 28.13 1.34
C LYS A 541 -10.34 26.62 1.21
N HIS A 542 -11.24 26.01 0.44
CA HIS A 542 -11.23 24.56 0.19
C HIS A 542 -11.53 24.24 -1.29
N PRO A 543 -10.71 23.39 -1.94
CA PRO A 543 -10.91 23.01 -3.34
C PRO A 543 -12.23 22.27 -3.62
N SER A 544 -12.85 21.69 -2.59
CA SER A 544 -14.16 21.02 -2.67
C SER A 544 -15.34 21.95 -3.02
N GLU A 545 -15.17 23.27 -2.90
CA GLU A 545 -16.18 24.25 -3.30
C GLU A 545 -16.27 24.42 -4.82
N VAL A 546 -15.18 24.10 -5.54
CA VAL A 546 -15.06 24.34 -6.98
C VAL A 546 -15.08 23.04 -7.78
N VAL A 547 -14.53 21.96 -7.23
CA VAL A 547 -14.37 20.68 -7.93
C VAL A 547 -14.84 19.50 -7.06
N LYS A 548 -15.60 18.58 -7.66
CA LYS A 548 -16.04 17.34 -7.00
C LYS A 548 -15.20 16.15 -7.43
N GLU A 549 -15.05 15.17 -6.54
CA GLU A 549 -14.46 13.86 -6.89
C GLU A 549 -15.26 13.20 -8.02
N GLY A 550 -14.57 12.77 -9.08
CA GLY A 550 -15.14 12.19 -10.28
C GLY A 550 -15.59 13.18 -11.36
N GLN A 551 -15.43 14.49 -11.16
CA GLN A 551 -15.80 15.49 -12.17
C GLN A 551 -14.76 15.57 -13.30
N GLU A 552 -15.23 15.66 -14.54
CA GLU A 552 -14.39 15.97 -15.71
C GLU A 552 -14.16 17.48 -15.82
N LEU A 553 -12.89 17.88 -15.98
CA LEU A 553 -12.44 19.26 -16.07
C LEU A 553 -11.46 19.42 -17.23
N GLU A 554 -11.49 20.58 -17.90
CA GLU A 554 -10.44 20.99 -18.82
C GLU A 554 -9.34 21.71 -18.06
N VAL A 555 -8.13 21.17 -18.13
CA VAL A 555 -6.96 21.65 -17.41
C VAL A 555 -5.82 21.91 -18.38
N TYR A 556 -5.08 22.96 -18.11
CA TYR A 556 -3.91 23.35 -18.88
C TYR A 556 -2.64 22.81 -18.24
N VAL A 557 -1.74 22.24 -19.04
CA VAL A 557 -0.46 21.72 -18.57
C VAL A 557 0.53 22.86 -18.40
N LEU A 558 0.80 23.25 -17.15
CA LEU A 558 1.76 24.31 -16.80
C LEU A 558 3.19 23.83 -16.90
N LYS A 559 3.48 22.66 -16.31
CA LYS A 559 4.83 22.10 -16.23
C LYS A 559 4.78 20.59 -16.17
N VAL A 560 5.69 19.92 -16.87
CA VAL A 560 5.81 18.45 -16.88
C VAL A 560 7.14 18.06 -16.27
N ASP A 561 7.13 17.50 -15.06
CA ASP A 561 8.33 16.97 -14.42
C ASP A 561 8.50 15.47 -14.77
N ARG A 562 9.34 15.22 -15.79
CA ARG A 562 9.58 13.88 -16.37
C ARG A 562 10.24 12.88 -15.42
N GLU A 563 11.04 13.36 -14.47
CA GLU A 563 11.78 12.53 -13.52
C GLU A 563 10.92 12.02 -12.35
N LYS A 564 9.89 12.77 -11.97
CA LYS A 564 9.03 12.46 -10.81
C LYS A 564 7.63 11.98 -11.21
N GLU A 565 7.39 11.78 -12.50
CA GLU A 565 6.08 11.38 -13.06
C GLU A 565 4.93 12.30 -12.60
N ARG A 566 5.16 13.61 -12.52
CA ARG A 566 4.17 14.59 -12.02
C ARG A 566 3.96 15.72 -13.01
N VAL A 567 2.70 16.09 -13.19
CA VAL A 567 2.29 17.22 -14.05
C VAL A 567 1.63 18.29 -13.19
N SER A 568 2.07 19.53 -13.32
CA SER A 568 1.38 20.67 -12.70
C SER A 568 0.31 21.18 -13.65
N LEU A 569 -0.92 21.23 -13.15
CA LEU A 569 -2.10 21.63 -13.91
C LEU A 569 -2.61 22.98 -13.45
N GLY A 570 -3.17 23.75 -14.39
CA GLY A 570 -3.83 25.02 -14.13
C GLY A 570 -5.21 25.12 -14.76
N LEU A 571 -6.16 25.68 -14.01
CA LEU A 571 -7.54 25.93 -14.46
C LEU A 571 -7.75 27.42 -14.81
N LYS A 572 -6.89 28.31 -14.29
CA LYS A 572 -6.87 29.76 -14.54
C LYS A 572 -6.72 30.17 -16.00
N GLN A 573 -5.96 29.41 -16.79
CA GLN A 573 -5.63 29.77 -18.18
C GLN A 573 -6.78 29.55 -19.16
N VAL A 574 -7.78 28.75 -18.77
CA VAL A 574 -8.98 28.45 -19.57
C VAL A 574 -10.15 29.38 -19.18
N LEU A 575 -10.08 30.01 -18.00
CA LEU A 575 -11.07 31.00 -17.55
C LEU A 575 -10.81 32.37 -18.22
N PRO A 576 -11.85 33.07 -18.72
CA PRO A 576 -11.69 34.37 -19.35
C PRO A 576 -11.03 35.35 -18.38
N ASN A 577 -9.94 35.99 -18.82
CA ASN A 577 -9.16 36.90 -17.98
C ASN A 577 -10.05 38.08 -17.52
N PRO A 578 -10.31 38.23 -16.21
CA PRO A 578 -11.20 39.27 -15.69
C PRO A 578 -10.69 40.69 -15.97
N TRP A 579 -9.39 40.88 -16.23
CA TRP A 579 -8.81 42.17 -16.61
C TRP A 579 -9.20 42.63 -18.02
N SER A 580 -9.50 41.70 -18.92
CA SER A 580 -10.01 42.03 -20.28
C SER A 580 -11.38 42.70 -20.20
N LEU A 581 -12.23 42.22 -19.29
CA LEU A 581 -13.58 42.72 -19.07
C LEU A 581 -13.61 43.97 -18.17
N ALA A 582 -12.59 44.14 -17.32
CA ALA A 582 -12.47 45.30 -16.43
C ALA A 582 -12.30 46.62 -17.20
N VAL A 583 -11.63 46.60 -18.36
CA VAL A 583 -11.44 47.79 -19.21
C VAL A 583 -12.75 48.23 -19.86
N GLU A 584 -13.63 47.30 -20.22
CA GLU A 584 -14.96 47.62 -20.78
C GLU A 584 -15.97 48.02 -19.70
N LYS A 585 -15.93 47.40 -18.51
CA LYS A 585 -16.86 47.68 -17.41
C LYS A 585 -16.53 48.96 -16.63
N TYR A 586 -15.25 49.31 -16.49
CA TYR A 586 -14.81 50.41 -15.61
C TYR A 586 -14.01 51.46 -16.40
N PRO A 587 -14.68 52.33 -17.17
CA PRO A 587 -14.00 53.45 -17.82
C PRO A 587 -13.44 54.41 -16.75
N VAL A 588 -12.30 55.02 -17.06
CA VAL A 588 -11.66 56.05 -16.22
C VAL A 588 -12.67 57.17 -15.94
N GLY A 589 -12.89 57.49 -14.66
CA GLY A 589 -13.87 58.46 -14.19
C GLY A 589 -15.19 57.87 -13.68
N SER A 590 -15.42 56.56 -13.80
CA SER A 590 -16.59 55.90 -13.21
C SER A 590 -16.53 55.88 -11.67
N VAL A 591 -17.69 56.08 -11.03
CA VAL A 591 -17.86 55.97 -9.58
C VAL A 591 -18.41 54.58 -9.25
N ILE A 592 -17.70 53.84 -8.42
CA ILE A 592 -18.03 52.46 -8.04
C ILE A 592 -17.99 52.30 -6.53
N THR A 593 -18.79 51.37 -6.01
CA THR A 593 -18.77 51.01 -4.59
C THR A 593 -17.85 49.82 -4.42
N VAL A 594 -16.85 49.94 -3.54
CA VAL A 594 -15.80 48.92 -3.33
C VAL A 594 -15.66 48.61 -1.85
N LYS A 595 -15.24 47.39 -1.52
CA LYS A 595 -15.05 46.95 -0.14
C LYS A 595 -13.59 46.96 0.24
N VAL A 596 -13.22 47.64 1.32
CA VAL A 596 -11.83 47.68 1.80
C VAL A 596 -11.44 46.32 2.37
N VAL A 597 -10.43 45.65 1.81
CA VAL A 597 -9.97 44.33 2.26
C VAL A 597 -8.73 44.42 3.14
N ARG A 598 -7.83 45.38 2.88
CA ARG A 598 -6.63 45.59 3.69
C ARG A 598 -6.19 47.04 3.72
N LEU A 599 -5.62 47.45 4.84
CA LEU A 599 -5.01 48.77 5.04
C LEU A 599 -3.49 48.59 5.14
N THR A 600 -2.73 49.45 4.46
CA THR A 600 -1.27 49.53 4.59
C THR A 600 -0.85 50.97 4.90
N GLN A 601 0.40 51.19 5.30
CA GLN A 601 0.88 52.55 5.66
C GLN A 601 0.84 53.56 4.50
N PHE A 602 0.76 53.10 3.25
CA PHE A 602 0.76 53.94 2.04
C PHE A 602 -0.60 53.98 1.32
N GLY A 603 -1.60 53.22 1.76
CA GLY A 603 -2.93 53.24 1.16
C GLY A 603 -3.91 52.20 1.69
N ALA A 604 -5.12 52.22 1.15
CA ALA A 604 -6.15 51.22 1.38
C ALA A 604 -6.35 50.39 0.12
N PHE A 605 -6.38 49.06 0.24
CA PHE A 605 -6.74 48.17 -0.87
C PHE A 605 -8.20 47.81 -0.75
N ALA A 606 -8.93 48.05 -1.83
CA ALA A 606 -10.33 47.72 -1.94
C ALA A 606 -10.55 46.71 -3.04
N GLU A 607 -11.36 45.70 -2.76
CA GLU A 607 -11.79 44.69 -3.73
C GLU A 607 -13.01 45.24 -4.48
N LEU A 608 -12.91 45.26 -5.81
CA LEU A 608 -13.99 45.68 -6.70
C LEU A 608 -14.90 44.49 -7.03
N GLU A 609 -14.28 43.40 -7.49
CA GLU A 609 -14.90 42.12 -7.85
C GLU A 609 -13.91 40.99 -7.47
N PRO A 610 -14.38 39.73 -7.36
CA PRO A 610 -13.52 38.60 -6.98
C PRO A 610 -12.32 38.44 -7.92
N GLY A 611 -11.12 38.84 -7.48
CA GLY A 611 -9.87 38.79 -8.24
C GLY A 611 -9.38 40.12 -8.85
N ILE A 612 -10.07 41.24 -8.61
CA ILE A 612 -9.62 42.59 -9.01
C ILE A 612 -9.46 43.48 -7.77
N ASP A 613 -8.21 43.84 -7.47
CA ASP A 613 -7.86 44.72 -6.36
C ASP A 613 -7.55 46.15 -6.86
N GLY A 614 -8.14 47.15 -6.21
CA GLY A 614 -7.84 48.56 -6.40
C GLY A 614 -7.07 49.15 -5.23
N LEU A 615 -6.17 50.10 -5.51
CA LEU A 615 -5.37 50.81 -4.51
C LEU A 615 -5.84 52.25 -4.40
N ILE A 616 -6.17 52.66 -3.17
CA ILE A 616 -6.45 54.05 -2.80
C ILE A 616 -5.23 54.58 -2.04
N HIS A 617 -4.47 55.50 -2.65
CA HIS A 617 -3.30 56.09 -2.00
C HIS A 617 -3.71 56.97 -0.82
N ILE A 618 -2.87 57.09 0.22
CA ILE A 618 -3.14 57.97 1.40
C ILE A 618 -3.51 59.41 1.00
N SER A 619 -2.97 59.91 -0.11
CA SER A 619 -3.25 61.25 -0.65
C SER A 619 -4.61 61.39 -1.33
N GLN A 620 -5.31 60.28 -1.57
CA GLN A 620 -6.59 60.19 -2.28
C GLN A 620 -7.75 59.73 -1.36
N LEU A 621 -7.45 59.51 -0.08
CA LEU A 621 -8.40 59.07 0.94
C LEU A 621 -9.25 60.21 1.54
N ALA A 622 -8.73 61.43 1.60
CA ALA A 622 -9.47 62.60 2.11
C ALA A 622 -8.81 63.92 1.66
N ASN A 623 -9.57 65.02 1.69
CA ASN A 623 -9.09 66.40 1.44
C ASN A 623 -8.19 67.01 2.55
N ARG A 624 -7.82 66.21 3.55
CA ARG A 624 -6.99 66.61 4.72
C ARG A 624 -5.71 65.79 4.80
N ARG A 625 -4.66 66.29 5.46
CA ARG A 625 -3.41 65.52 5.70
C ARG A 625 -3.72 64.37 6.66
N VAL A 626 -3.79 63.15 6.13
CA VAL A 626 -4.02 61.92 6.89
C VAL A 626 -2.68 61.21 7.09
N ASN A 627 -2.29 60.97 8.36
CA ASN A 627 -1.05 60.26 8.68
C ASN A 627 -1.24 58.73 8.72
N LYS A 628 -2.47 58.24 8.95
CA LYS A 628 -2.82 56.82 8.94
C LYS A 628 -4.15 56.58 8.22
N PRO A 629 -4.22 55.68 7.23
CA PRO A 629 -5.47 55.38 6.51
C PRO A 629 -6.55 54.75 7.40
N GLU A 630 -6.17 54.16 8.54
CA GLU A 630 -7.07 53.64 9.59
C GLU A 630 -7.98 54.71 10.21
N ASP A 631 -7.58 55.99 10.17
CA ASP A 631 -8.36 57.10 10.74
C ASP A 631 -9.57 57.48 9.85
N VAL A 632 -9.66 56.95 8.63
CA VAL A 632 -10.67 57.33 7.64
C VAL A 632 -11.51 56.15 7.17
N VAL A 633 -10.92 54.96 7.03
CA VAL A 633 -11.61 53.76 6.54
C VAL A 633 -11.28 52.55 7.39
N SER A 634 -12.29 51.71 7.66
CA SER A 634 -12.13 50.45 8.38
C SER A 634 -12.04 49.25 7.43
N VAL A 635 -11.30 48.22 7.81
CA VAL A 635 -11.26 46.94 7.07
C VAL A 635 -12.68 46.34 7.04
N GLY A 636 -13.19 46.08 5.84
CA GLY A 636 -14.52 45.55 5.59
C GLY A 636 -15.59 46.59 5.28
N GLN A 637 -15.27 47.89 5.30
CA GLN A 637 -16.19 48.98 4.99
C GLN A 637 -16.37 49.14 3.47
N GLU A 638 -17.61 49.39 3.04
CA GLU A 638 -17.94 49.76 1.67
C GLU A 638 -17.81 51.27 1.48
N VAL A 639 -17.05 51.68 0.46
CA VAL A 639 -16.77 53.08 0.14
C VAL A 639 -16.98 53.33 -1.34
N GLN A 640 -17.53 54.51 -1.68
CA GLN A 640 -17.63 54.95 -3.06
C GLN A 640 -16.30 55.58 -3.48
N VAL A 641 -15.79 55.15 -4.63
CA VAL A 641 -14.51 55.58 -5.17
C VAL A 641 -14.64 55.86 -6.66
N LYS A 642 -13.89 56.84 -7.14
CA LYS A 642 -13.75 57.14 -8.56
C LYS A 642 -12.51 56.47 -9.11
N VAL A 643 -12.63 55.81 -10.26
CA VAL A 643 -11.49 55.20 -10.96
C VAL A 643 -10.65 56.29 -11.62
N LEU A 644 -9.41 56.47 -11.17
CA LEU A 644 -8.49 57.47 -11.73
C LEU A 644 -7.66 56.91 -12.88
N GLU A 645 -7.20 55.67 -12.74
CA GLU A 645 -6.30 55.05 -13.72
C GLU A 645 -6.44 53.54 -13.65
N VAL A 646 -6.57 52.89 -14.81
CA VAL A 646 -6.60 51.42 -14.94
C VAL A 646 -5.32 51.01 -15.66
N ARG A 647 -4.42 50.29 -14.98
CA ARG A 647 -3.21 49.71 -15.57
C ARG A 647 -3.38 48.20 -15.69
N PRO A 648 -3.80 47.69 -16.87
CA PRO A 648 -4.07 46.26 -17.07
C PRO A 648 -2.77 45.42 -17.08
N GLU A 649 -1.64 46.01 -17.46
CA GLU A 649 -0.34 45.32 -17.47
C GLU A 649 0.17 44.98 -16.07
N ASP A 650 -0.04 45.89 -15.10
CA ASP A 650 0.41 45.74 -13.71
C ASP A 650 -0.65 45.12 -12.79
N GLN A 651 -1.84 44.80 -13.33
CA GLN A 651 -3.00 44.36 -12.54
C GLN A 651 -3.32 45.35 -11.39
N ARG A 652 -3.36 46.66 -11.69
CA ARG A 652 -3.60 47.71 -10.69
C ARG A 652 -4.64 48.72 -11.17
N ILE A 653 -5.59 49.05 -10.29
CA ILE A 653 -6.56 50.14 -10.49
C ILE A 653 -6.33 51.19 -9.40
N SER A 654 -6.02 52.42 -9.79
CA SER A 654 -5.88 53.55 -8.88
C SER A 654 -7.25 54.18 -8.63
N LEU A 655 -7.65 54.22 -7.36
CA LEU A 655 -8.95 54.68 -6.91
C LEU A 655 -8.81 55.95 -6.05
N SER A 656 -9.80 56.84 -6.10
CA SER A 656 -9.83 58.06 -5.27
C SER A 656 -11.21 58.36 -4.70
N ILE A 657 -11.25 58.68 -3.41
CA ILE A 657 -12.43 59.17 -2.70
C ILE A 657 -12.52 60.70 -2.87
N ARG A 658 -11.37 61.37 -2.93
CA ARG A 658 -11.25 62.83 -3.03
C ARG A 658 -11.91 63.43 -4.29
N ALA A 659 -11.83 62.73 -5.42
CA ALA A 659 -12.38 63.24 -6.68
C ALA A 659 -13.92 63.38 -6.66
N ILE A 660 -14.62 62.65 -5.79
CA ILE A 660 -16.08 62.76 -5.61
C ILE A 660 -16.41 64.01 -4.78
N GLU A 661 -15.64 64.29 -3.72
CA GLU A 661 -15.82 65.50 -2.90
C GLU A 661 -15.49 66.79 -3.69
N GLU A 662 -14.50 66.76 -4.58
CA GLU A 662 -14.15 67.93 -5.43
C GLU A 662 -15.21 68.21 -6.52
N ASP A 663 -15.83 67.17 -7.10
CA ASP A 663 -16.92 67.34 -8.07
C ASP A 663 -18.19 67.87 -7.38
N ALA A 664 -18.54 67.37 -6.18
CA ALA A 664 -19.68 67.86 -5.40
C ALA A 664 -19.52 69.34 -4.97
N ASN A 665 -18.32 69.74 -4.53
CA ASN A 665 -18.02 71.14 -4.19
C ASN A 665 -18.03 72.05 -5.43
N ARG A 666 -17.66 71.54 -6.61
CA ARG A 666 -17.67 72.31 -7.85
C ARG A 666 -19.10 72.55 -8.34
N GLU A 667 -19.99 71.56 -8.22
CA GLU A 667 -21.42 71.72 -8.54
C GLU A 667 -22.10 72.75 -7.61
N GLU A 668 -21.87 72.69 -6.29
CA GLU A 668 -22.42 73.67 -5.33
C GLU A 668 -21.93 75.11 -5.57
N VAL A 669 -20.65 75.29 -5.93
CA VAL A 669 -20.08 76.62 -6.25
C VAL A 669 -20.63 77.16 -7.58
N THR A 670 -20.87 76.29 -8.56
CA THR A 670 -21.45 76.70 -9.86
C THR A 670 -22.92 77.12 -9.68
N GLU A 671 -23.69 76.40 -8.85
CA GLU A 671 -25.08 76.76 -8.54
C GLU A 671 -25.21 78.05 -7.71
N TYR A 672 -24.18 78.42 -6.93
CA TYR A 672 -24.12 79.69 -6.19
C TYR A 672 -23.78 80.88 -7.09
N LEU A 673 -22.90 80.69 -8.08
CA LEU A 673 -22.53 81.72 -9.06
C LEU A 673 -23.66 82.01 -10.05
N GLU A 674 -24.38 80.97 -10.52
CA GLU A 674 -25.56 81.15 -11.38
C GLU A 674 -26.74 81.87 -10.68
N LYS A 675 -26.80 81.81 -9.34
CA LYS A 675 -27.79 82.56 -8.54
C LYS A 675 -27.40 84.04 -8.35
N GLN A 676 -26.12 84.39 -8.40
CA GLN A 676 -25.66 85.79 -8.35
C GLN A 676 -25.83 86.51 -9.70
N ASP A 677 -25.49 85.85 -10.82
CA ASP A 677 -25.67 86.42 -12.16
C ASP A 677 -27.15 86.68 -12.51
N ASN A 678 -28.08 85.93 -11.92
CA ASN A 678 -29.51 86.15 -12.07
C ASN A 678 -30.08 87.25 -11.15
N GLN A 679 -29.35 87.67 -10.10
CA GLN A 679 -29.75 88.80 -9.25
C GLN A 679 -29.26 90.14 -9.83
N GLU A 680 -28.05 90.20 -10.39
CA GLU A 680 -27.53 91.43 -11.02
C GLU A 680 -28.21 91.81 -12.34
N ASN A 681 -28.79 90.84 -13.08
CA ASN A 681 -29.61 91.11 -14.28
C ASN A 681 -31.08 91.46 -14.01
N SER A 682 -31.49 91.57 -12.74
CA SER A 682 -32.87 91.95 -12.36
C SER A 682 -33.02 93.39 -11.83
N GLU A 683 -31.90 94.11 -11.67
CA GLU A 683 -31.86 95.54 -11.29
C GLU A 683 -31.26 96.45 -12.38
N ALA A 684 -31.18 95.98 -13.63
CA ALA A 684 -30.81 96.77 -14.83
C ALA A 684 -32.01 97.13 -15.71
#